data_AF-A0A366ECJ3-F1
#
_entry.id   AF-A0A366ECJ3-F1
#
_cell.length_a   1.000
_cell.length_b   1.000
_cell.length_c   1.000
_cell.angle_alpha   90.00
_cell.angle_beta   90.00
_cell.angle_gamma   90.00
#
_symmetry.space_group_name_H-M   'P 1'
#
loop_
_entity.id
_entity.type
_entity.pdbx_description
1 polymer ?
#
loop_
_entity_poly.entity_id
_entity_poly.type
_entity_poly.pdbx_seq_one_letter_code
_entity_poly.pdbx_strand_id
1 'polypeptide(L)'
;MDFNLNKVIYPLILVSAAFVFSSLNLEVKADKDLSYSTVIEIEDWGPAITEVLVDLGTEVPFDAVTVDTFNVDVLLTDDRLDTPTVAEGTRTVIDAYVSDAGGNKLESGTGTYAVLKMEIGPTVTLGNAMNYDFAGTGHNDWIDYSYTITQKEDITTEDQPVSGLVIDTLAKETRKIVDQFDTGEATYGDKTLTYVDYSPEEDGKKNPLVIWLHGAGEGGTDPTVAISGNKAVNFISDENQSHFEDAYVLAPQTPTMWMDGFDGFGDGTSIYQDTLMSLIEDYVANNPDIDPNRIYLGGDSNGGYMTMLMLRDYPDYFAAGFPTCEPLADDLLTDDDIVALAKTPMWFTHAKSDTVVDPENNTIPTYERLKKAGAEVYLSLYDNVVDQTGLYTEEDGNPYEYMGHFSWIYVYNNDPTQVIDGEEITLLEWLASKTNELNSYETVVSIEDWGPAVTKVIVDLGEDVPTNTVDESTFKVHVSRNDARLDPSFLEDGYRTIRDSYVSDVDGNPVSEGTGSYAVIEMTYGPNISLSSPMNYDFTGTGHNDWIDYNVTVYQVEDIITESKTIKGLVMNDFAGERRLLVDDFNTGTKTYEDTTLAYADYSPPEDDGKNPLFIWLHGAGEGGTDPTVAIGGNKVVNFITDDIQEHLDNAYILAPQTPTMWMDGFDRFGDGTSIYQDALKLLIEDYVENNPDIDPNRIYLGGDSNGGYMTMLMLRDYPDYFAAGIPTCEALQDDLITDEGIASLAKTPIWFVHAKNDTTVDPKTTVIPTYERLLDKGADVHISLYDNVVDKTGLYTDENGDPYEYMGHFSWIYVYNNDPTTIIDGESISIMEWLGDQTLAENNTGDESNENGSVNNDEEIVGEQDSNHQDADSPITNEDVEKDKKEKDENEGKFSEKKLPNTATSTFNYLAIGFIVLTIAGVLLYLQNRRKN
;
A
#
# COMPACT_ATOMS: atom_id res chain seq x y z
N MET A 1 -3.15 -63.17 5.36
CA MET A 1 -2.87 -63.97 6.57
C MET A 1 -1.69 -64.88 6.30
N ASP A 2 -0.61 -64.61 7.02
CA ASP A 2 0.52 -65.44 7.44
C ASP A 2 1.40 -66.22 6.44
N PHE A 3 2.65 -65.75 6.41
CA PHE A 3 3.91 -66.42 6.07
C PHE A 3 4.09 -67.81 6.70
N ASN A 4 4.81 -68.73 6.02
CA ASN A 4 6.12 -69.20 6.50
C ASN A 4 6.89 -70.24 5.65
N LEU A 5 8.22 -70.05 5.71
CA LEU A 5 9.35 -71.01 5.80
C LEU A 5 9.93 -71.78 4.58
N ASN A 6 11.13 -71.32 4.18
CA ASN A 6 12.47 -71.94 4.28
C ASN A 6 12.84 -73.30 3.62
N LYS A 7 13.90 -73.17 2.78
CA LYS A 7 15.16 -73.95 2.67
C LYS A 7 15.11 -75.41 2.19
N VAL A 8 16.06 -75.77 1.30
CA VAL A 8 17.17 -76.71 1.56
C VAL A 8 18.14 -76.79 0.37
N ILE A 9 19.42 -76.93 0.73
CA ILE A 9 20.68 -76.97 -0.03
C ILE A 9 21.04 -78.44 -0.37
N TYR A 10 21.72 -78.73 -1.49
CA TYR A 10 23.07 -79.38 -1.56
C TYR A 10 23.43 -79.96 -2.96
N PRO A 11 24.75 -79.99 -3.34
CA PRO A 11 25.29 -80.26 -4.68
C PRO A 11 26.20 -81.52 -4.77
N LEU A 12 26.76 -81.84 -5.95
CA LEU A 12 28.01 -82.64 -6.13
C LEU A 12 28.55 -82.50 -7.60
N ILE A 13 29.64 -81.76 -7.94
CA ILE A 13 31.09 -82.09 -8.14
C ILE A 13 31.36 -83.30 -9.12
N LEU A 14 32.19 -83.32 -10.19
CA LEU A 14 33.67 -83.13 -10.43
C LEU A 14 33.98 -83.17 -11.97
N VAL A 15 34.78 -82.27 -12.60
CA VAL A 15 36.26 -82.22 -12.87
C VAL A 15 36.76 -82.67 -14.28
N SER A 16 37.55 -81.81 -14.96
CA SER A 16 38.93 -82.02 -15.53
C SER A 16 39.26 -80.98 -16.65
N ALA A 17 40.23 -80.05 -16.45
CA ALA A 17 41.67 -80.03 -16.87
C ALA A 17 41.92 -79.68 -18.37
N ALA A 18 42.85 -78.83 -18.84
CA ALA A 18 43.86 -77.92 -18.25
C ALA A 18 44.52 -77.00 -19.35
N PHE A 19 45.13 -75.88 -18.89
CA PHE A 19 46.23 -75.02 -19.42
C PHE A 19 46.11 -74.21 -20.74
N VAL A 20 46.36 -72.88 -20.65
CA VAL A 20 47.51 -72.15 -21.25
C VAL A 20 47.49 -70.63 -20.90
N PHE A 21 48.61 -70.19 -20.32
CA PHE A 21 49.23 -68.84 -20.24
C PHE A 21 48.48 -67.62 -19.64
N SER A 22 49.04 -67.15 -18.52
CA SER A 22 48.76 -65.84 -17.92
C SER A 22 49.43 -64.71 -18.70
N SER A 23 48.63 -63.79 -19.22
CA SER A 23 48.92 -62.35 -19.16
C SER A 23 47.91 -61.75 -18.20
N LEU A 24 48.38 -61.33 -17.03
CA LEU A 24 47.61 -60.45 -16.14
C LEU A 24 47.40 -59.12 -16.88
N ASN A 25 46.25 -58.96 -17.53
CA ASN A 25 45.63 -57.65 -17.59
C ASN A 25 44.71 -57.62 -16.37
N LEU A 26 45.08 -56.79 -15.39
CA LEU A 26 44.14 -56.35 -14.37
C LEU A 26 42.95 -55.74 -15.13
N GLU A 27 41.79 -56.38 -15.07
CA GLU A 27 40.53 -55.63 -15.10
C GLU A 27 40.58 -54.72 -13.87
N VAL A 28 40.93 -53.45 -14.09
CA VAL A 28 40.50 -52.40 -13.17
C VAL A 28 39.00 -52.30 -13.40
N LYS A 29 38.22 -52.92 -12.51
CA LYS A 29 36.81 -52.62 -12.39
C LYS A 29 36.74 -51.12 -12.10
N ALA A 30 36.24 -50.32 -13.04
CA ALA A 30 36.01 -48.90 -12.80
C ALA A 30 35.05 -48.79 -11.62
N ASP A 31 35.53 -48.24 -10.52
CA ASP A 31 34.83 -48.04 -9.24
C ASP A 31 34.06 -46.70 -9.26
N LYS A 32 33.55 -46.32 -10.44
CA LYS A 32 32.86 -45.04 -10.67
C LYS A 32 31.50 -45.35 -11.27
N ASP A 33 30.44 -45.02 -10.54
CA ASP A 33 29.07 -45.04 -11.05
C ASP A 33 28.97 -43.93 -12.12
N LEU A 34 29.17 -44.30 -13.39
CA LEU A 34 29.03 -43.39 -14.52
C LEU A 34 27.56 -42.98 -14.65
N SER A 35 27.34 -41.74 -15.03
CA SER A 35 25.99 -41.18 -15.12
C SER A 35 25.87 -40.24 -16.31
N TYR A 36 24.63 -39.93 -16.66
CA TYR A 36 24.32 -38.91 -17.66
C TYR A 36 23.48 -37.80 -17.04
N SER A 37 23.46 -36.63 -17.67
CA SER A 37 22.54 -35.54 -17.37
C SER A 37 21.82 -35.12 -18.64
N THR A 38 20.65 -34.50 -18.50
CA THR A 38 19.81 -34.05 -19.61
C THR A 38 19.57 -32.55 -19.56
N VAL A 39 19.41 -31.96 -20.74
CA VAL A 39 18.95 -30.58 -20.91
C VAL A 39 17.62 -30.60 -21.64
N ILE A 40 16.63 -29.93 -21.07
CA ILE A 40 15.31 -29.70 -21.67
C ILE A 40 15.25 -28.23 -22.07
N GLU A 41 14.81 -27.97 -23.31
CA GLU A 41 14.49 -26.63 -23.81
C GLU A 41 13.02 -26.61 -24.25
N ILE A 42 12.39 -25.44 -24.13
CA ILE A 42 10.99 -25.26 -24.52
C ILE A 42 10.97 -24.69 -25.93
N GLU A 43 10.40 -25.45 -26.86
CA GLU A 43 10.27 -25.07 -28.28
C GLU A 43 8.83 -24.64 -28.59
N ASP A 44 8.59 -24.16 -29.81
CA ASP A 44 7.26 -23.66 -30.23
C ASP A 44 6.15 -24.72 -30.12
N TRP A 45 6.50 -26.01 -30.25
CA TRP A 45 5.58 -27.15 -30.08
C TRP A 45 5.63 -27.79 -28.68
N GLY A 46 6.41 -27.23 -27.75
CA GLY A 46 6.54 -27.71 -26.36
C GLY A 46 7.94 -28.20 -25.97
N PRO A 47 8.07 -28.80 -24.78
CA PRO A 47 9.36 -29.13 -24.18
C PRO A 47 10.03 -30.35 -24.82
N ALA A 48 11.31 -30.21 -25.16
CA ALA A 48 12.13 -31.25 -25.78
C ALA A 48 13.45 -31.47 -25.04
N ILE A 49 13.85 -32.73 -24.86
CA ILE A 49 15.17 -33.13 -24.37
C ILE A 49 16.18 -32.96 -25.51
N THR A 50 16.91 -31.83 -25.49
CA THR A 50 17.80 -31.38 -26.56
C THR A 50 19.22 -31.94 -26.43
N GLU A 51 19.69 -32.17 -25.20
CA GLU A 51 21.07 -32.63 -24.96
C GLU A 51 21.15 -33.73 -23.90
N VAL A 52 22.13 -34.63 -24.08
CA VAL A 52 22.54 -35.64 -23.09
C VAL A 52 24.04 -35.49 -22.82
N LEU A 53 24.40 -35.15 -21.58
CA LEU A 53 25.77 -35.05 -21.09
C LEU A 53 26.18 -36.38 -20.48
N VAL A 54 27.27 -36.99 -20.95
CA VAL A 54 27.73 -38.32 -20.55
C VAL A 54 29.04 -38.21 -19.78
N ASP A 55 29.10 -38.71 -18.53
CA ASP A 55 30.37 -38.85 -17.79
C ASP A 55 31.19 -39.99 -18.39
N LEU A 56 32.35 -39.66 -18.96
CA LEU A 56 33.26 -40.62 -19.58
C LEU A 56 34.15 -41.34 -18.57
N GLY A 57 34.13 -40.91 -17.30
CA GLY A 57 34.90 -41.47 -16.20
C GLY A 57 36.39 -41.10 -16.19
N THR A 58 36.90 -40.57 -17.31
CA THR A 58 38.31 -40.20 -17.50
C THR A 58 38.42 -39.03 -18.48
N GLU A 59 39.56 -38.35 -18.44
CA GLU A 59 39.89 -37.31 -19.41
C GLU A 59 40.11 -37.91 -20.81
N VAL A 60 39.48 -37.29 -21.82
CA VAL A 60 39.63 -37.61 -23.25
C VAL A 60 39.94 -36.33 -24.03
N PRO A 61 40.67 -36.41 -25.17
CA PRO A 61 40.96 -35.23 -26.00
C PRO A 61 39.69 -34.54 -26.50
N PHE A 62 39.73 -33.22 -26.65
CA PHE A 62 38.57 -32.40 -27.05
C PHE A 62 37.89 -32.83 -28.37
N ASP A 63 38.63 -33.46 -29.28
CA ASP A 63 38.20 -33.93 -30.60
C ASP A 63 37.88 -35.43 -30.65
N ALA A 64 37.79 -36.10 -29.49
CA ALA A 64 37.73 -37.56 -29.41
C ALA A 64 36.32 -38.17 -29.53
N VAL A 65 35.26 -37.35 -29.52
CA VAL A 65 33.86 -37.78 -29.62
C VAL A 65 33.23 -37.22 -30.89
N THR A 66 32.46 -38.07 -31.57
CA THR A 66 31.70 -37.79 -32.79
C THR A 66 30.26 -38.31 -32.66
N VAL A 67 29.39 -37.94 -33.58
CA VAL A 67 27.99 -38.42 -33.63
C VAL A 67 27.83 -39.94 -33.67
N ASP A 68 28.87 -40.66 -34.13
CA ASP A 68 28.87 -42.13 -34.22
C ASP A 68 29.40 -42.83 -32.95
N THR A 69 29.91 -42.07 -31.98
CA THR A 69 30.60 -42.63 -30.79
C THR A 69 29.65 -43.42 -29.89
N PHE A 70 28.38 -43.01 -29.80
CA PHE A 70 27.39 -43.60 -28.91
C PHE A 70 26.09 -43.98 -29.63
N ASN A 71 25.43 -45.03 -29.14
CA ASN A 71 24.02 -45.30 -29.36
C ASN A 71 23.23 -44.77 -28.16
N VAL A 72 22.14 -44.07 -28.40
CA VAL A 72 21.35 -43.43 -27.35
C VAL A 72 19.92 -43.95 -27.43
N ASP A 73 19.57 -44.88 -26.56
CA ASP A 73 18.21 -45.39 -26.46
C ASP A 73 17.47 -44.69 -25.31
N VAL A 74 16.18 -44.43 -25.49
CA VAL A 74 15.32 -43.78 -24.50
C VAL A 74 14.02 -44.56 -24.31
N LEU A 75 13.56 -44.61 -23.06
CA LEU A 75 12.21 -45.02 -22.67
C LEU A 75 11.54 -43.84 -21.96
N LEU A 76 10.42 -43.38 -22.50
CA LEU A 76 9.56 -42.33 -21.94
C LEU A 76 8.36 -42.99 -21.25
N THR A 77 8.06 -42.58 -20.02
CA THR A 77 6.97 -43.14 -19.21
C THR A 77 6.16 -42.07 -18.49
N ASP A 78 4.85 -42.26 -18.42
CA ASP A 78 3.90 -41.42 -17.70
C ASP A 78 3.02 -42.30 -16.82
N ASP A 79 3.24 -42.24 -15.51
CA ASP A 79 2.55 -43.07 -14.52
C ASP A 79 1.05 -42.75 -14.37
N ARG A 80 0.57 -41.65 -14.98
CA ARG A 80 -0.86 -41.33 -15.05
C ARG A 80 -1.61 -42.24 -16.02
N LEU A 81 -0.92 -42.85 -16.98
CA LEU A 81 -1.51 -43.69 -18.02
C LEU A 81 -1.70 -45.14 -17.56
N ASP A 82 -2.79 -45.78 -18.02
CA ASP A 82 -3.04 -47.22 -17.81
C ASP A 82 -1.88 -48.11 -18.32
N THR A 83 -1.21 -47.67 -19.39
CA THR A 83 0.05 -48.23 -19.88
C THR A 83 1.11 -47.13 -19.81
N PRO A 84 2.02 -47.18 -18.82
CA PRO A 84 2.92 -46.06 -18.57
C PRO A 84 3.84 -45.70 -19.74
N THR A 85 4.21 -46.65 -20.60
CA THR A 85 5.09 -46.37 -21.74
C THR A 85 4.45 -45.42 -22.75
N VAL A 86 5.00 -44.20 -22.86
CA VAL A 86 4.62 -43.20 -23.86
C VAL A 86 5.31 -43.49 -25.19
N ALA A 87 6.62 -43.65 -25.16
CA ALA A 87 7.42 -44.02 -26.34
C ALA A 87 8.73 -44.71 -25.93
N GLU A 88 9.27 -45.55 -26.81
CA GLU A 88 10.60 -46.15 -26.64
C GLU A 88 11.31 -46.20 -28.00
N GLY A 89 12.63 -45.99 -28.01
CA GLY A 89 13.41 -46.05 -29.25
C GLY A 89 14.80 -45.43 -29.14
N THR A 90 15.50 -45.37 -30.27
CA THR A 90 16.83 -44.76 -30.37
C THR A 90 16.70 -43.29 -30.78
N ARG A 91 17.34 -42.37 -30.04
CA ARG A 91 17.50 -40.96 -30.42
C ARG A 91 18.60 -40.80 -31.47
N THR A 92 18.36 -39.92 -32.44
CA THR A 92 19.39 -39.49 -33.41
C THR A 92 20.30 -38.45 -32.76
N VAL A 93 21.62 -38.68 -32.78
CA VAL A 93 22.62 -37.69 -32.39
C VAL A 93 23.00 -36.85 -33.61
N ILE A 94 22.83 -35.54 -33.54
CA ILE A 94 23.08 -34.62 -34.66
C ILE A 94 24.39 -33.84 -34.51
N ASP A 95 24.88 -33.71 -33.28
CA ASP A 95 26.21 -33.18 -32.97
C ASP A 95 26.72 -33.83 -31.69
N ALA A 96 28.04 -33.95 -31.57
CA ALA A 96 28.67 -34.50 -30.38
C ALA A 96 30.06 -33.90 -30.17
N TYR A 97 30.38 -33.57 -28.92
CA TYR A 97 31.66 -32.97 -28.58
C TYR A 97 32.04 -33.24 -27.12
N VAL A 98 33.32 -33.11 -26.82
CA VAL A 98 33.82 -33.20 -25.45
C VAL A 98 33.63 -31.86 -24.76
N SER A 99 33.16 -31.92 -23.51
CA SER A 99 32.85 -30.74 -22.71
C SER A 99 33.53 -30.75 -21.34
N ASP A 100 33.50 -29.61 -20.68
CA ASP A 100 33.68 -29.55 -19.23
C ASP A 100 32.47 -30.12 -18.47
N ALA A 101 32.53 -30.11 -17.14
CA ALA A 101 31.44 -30.58 -16.27
C ALA A 101 30.16 -29.73 -16.35
N GLY A 102 30.24 -28.51 -16.91
CA GLY A 102 29.09 -27.63 -17.15
C GLY A 102 28.46 -27.81 -18.54
N GLY A 103 28.97 -28.72 -19.37
CA GLY A 103 28.50 -28.92 -20.74
C GLY A 103 29.11 -27.97 -21.77
N ASN A 104 30.06 -27.11 -21.39
CA ASN A 104 30.68 -26.19 -22.34
C ASN A 104 31.66 -26.93 -23.24
N LYS A 105 31.52 -26.75 -24.55
CA LYS A 105 32.41 -27.33 -25.57
C LYS A 105 33.87 -26.94 -25.35
N LEU A 106 34.75 -27.92 -25.40
CA LEU A 106 36.19 -27.69 -25.37
C LEU A 106 36.74 -27.48 -26.79
N GLU A 107 37.48 -26.40 -26.99
CA GLU A 107 38.17 -26.10 -28.25
C GLU A 107 39.61 -26.64 -28.30
N SER A 108 40.14 -27.05 -27.15
CA SER A 108 41.46 -27.69 -27.02
C SER A 108 41.60 -28.40 -25.67
N GLY A 109 42.61 -29.25 -25.53
CA GLY A 109 42.90 -29.94 -24.26
C GLY A 109 42.11 -31.23 -24.07
N THR A 110 41.78 -31.55 -22.83
CA THR A 110 41.06 -32.76 -22.42
C THR A 110 39.85 -32.42 -21.56
N GLY A 111 38.80 -33.25 -21.63
CA GLY A 111 37.59 -33.13 -20.81
C GLY A 111 37.08 -34.50 -20.36
N THR A 112 36.23 -34.53 -19.34
CA THR A 112 35.70 -35.78 -18.76
C THR A 112 34.26 -36.08 -19.16
N TYR A 113 33.63 -35.19 -19.94
CA TYR A 113 32.24 -35.31 -20.35
C TYR A 113 32.11 -35.24 -21.87
N ALA A 114 31.07 -35.87 -22.41
CA ALA A 114 30.64 -35.70 -23.79
C ALA A 114 29.21 -35.15 -23.81
N VAL A 115 28.98 -34.08 -24.56
CA VAL A 115 27.62 -33.61 -24.88
C VAL A 115 27.20 -34.25 -26.19
N LEU A 116 26.02 -34.86 -26.19
CA LEU A 116 25.34 -35.37 -27.36
C LEU A 116 24.13 -34.47 -27.62
N LYS A 117 24.14 -33.72 -28.72
CA LYS A 117 22.96 -32.95 -29.16
C LYS A 117 22.03 -33.87 -29.93
N MET A 118 20.77 -33.89 -29.54
CA MET A 118 19.76 -34.77 -30.09
C MET A 118 18.95 -34.09 -31.19
N GLU A 119 18.53 -34.88 -32.18
CA GLU A 119 17.48 -34.46 -33.11
C GLU A 119 16.19 -34.15 -32.33
N ILE A 120 15.62 -32.99 -32.64
CA ILE A 120 14.34 -32.50 -32.14
C ILE A 120 13.54 -31.93 -33.31
N GLY A 121 12.23 -31.85 -33.13
CA GLY A 121 11.33 -31.22 -34.08
C GLY A 121 9.88 -31.57 -33.76
N PRO A 122 8.92 -30.88 -34.38
CA PRO A 122 7.49 -31.02 -34.07
C PRO A 122 6.93 -32.42 -34.35
N THR A 123 7.62 -33.23 -35.17
CA THR A 123 7.25 -34.62 -35.45
C THR A 123 8.13 -35.66 -34.74
N VAL A 124 9.09 -35.22 -33.91
CA VAL A 124 10.10 -36.10 -33.26
C VAL A 124 9.69 -36.38 -31.81
N THR A 125 8.79 -37.34 -31.63
CA THR A 125 8.15 -37.60 -30.32
C THR A 125 9.07 -38.23 -29.28
N LEU A 126 10.15 -38.90 -29.68
CA LEU A 126 11.11 -39.52 -28.74
C LEU A 126 11.87 -38.49 -27.91
N GLY A 127 11.81 -37.21 -28.27
CA GLY A 127 12.44 -36.12 -27.52
C GLY A 127 11.51 -35.40 -26.55
N ASN A 128 10.21 -35.68 -26.54
CA ASN A 128 9.26 -34.93 -25.72
C ASN A 128 9.53 -35.14 -24.22
N ALA A 129 9.49 -34.05 -23.44
CA ALA A 129 9.61 -34.10 -21.98
C ALA A 129 8.25 -33.96 -21.25
N MET A 130 7.16 -33.75 -21.99
CA MET A 130 5.80 -33.74 -21.46
C MET A 130 4.88 -34.64 -22.27
N ASN A 131 3.79 -35.06 -21.63
CA ASN A 131 2.71 -35.79 -22.27
C ASN A 131 1.35 -35.21 -21.87
N TYR A 132 0.45 -35.11 -22.83
CA TYR A 132 -0.95 -34.75 -22.60
C TYR A 132 -1.77 -36.01 -22.32
N ASP A 133 -2.38 -36.11 -21.14
CA ASP A 133 -3.21 -37.25 -20.77
C ASP A 133 -4.66 -37.09 -21.30
N PHE A 134 -4.86 -37.48 -22.56
CA PHE A 134 -6.18 -37.44 -23.22
C PHE A 134 -7.26 -38.30 -22.55
N ALA A 135 -6.88 -39.37 -21.85
CA ALA A 135 -7.84 -40.38 -21.36
C ALA A 135 -8.20 -40.19 -19.88
N GLY A 136 -7.34 -39.54 -19.11
CA GLY A 136 -7.51 -39.28 -17.68
C GLY A 136 -7.77 -37.81 -17.38
N THR A 137 -6.72 -37.10 -16.98
CA THR A 137 -6.78 -35.75 -16.40
C THR A 137 -7.15 -34.67 -17.41
N GLY A 138 -6.83 -34.85 -18.69
CA GLY A 138 -6.94 -33.80 -19.68
C GLY A 138 -5.88 -32.71 -19.55
N HIS A 139 -4.77 -32.99 -18.85
CA HIS A 139 -3.68 -32.05 -18.63
C HIS A 139 -2.32 -32.58 -19.10
N ASN A 140 -1.43 -31.66 -19.43
CA ASN A 140 0.00 -31.85 -19.61
C ASN A 140 0.69 -32.07 -18.26
N ASP A 141 1.72 -32.91 -18.25
CA ASP A 141 2.62 -33.05 -17.11
C ASP A 141 3.99 -33.52 -17.61
N TRP A 142 5.01 -33.26 -16.81
CA TRP A 142 6.36 -33.78 -17.03
C TRP A 142 6.33 -35.30 -16.98
N ILE A 143 7.03 -35.95 -17.92
CA ILE A 143 7.13 -37.41 -17.95
C ILE A 143 8.48 -37.88 -17.47
N ASP A 144 8.49 -39.09 -16.91
CA ASP A 144 9.72 -39.78 -16.59
C ASP A 144 10.39 -40.28 -17.86
N TYR A 145 11.72 -40.30 -17.85
CA TYR A 145 12.49 -40.90 -18.92
C TYR A 145 13.74 -41.60 -18.40
N SER A 146 14.18 -42.60 -19.15
CA SER A 146 15.44 -43.29 -18.89
C SER A 146 16.20 -43.48 -20.19
N TYR A 147 17.43 -42.98 -20.21
CA TYR A 147 18.37 -43.19 -21.30
C TYR A 147 19.29 -44.38 -21.02
N THR A 148 19.62 -45.11 -22.07
CA THR A 148 20.73 -46.06 -22.10
C THR A 148 21.71 -45.63 -23.19
N ILE A 149 22.85 -45.10 -22.77
CA ILE A 149 23.92 -44.64 -23.66
C ILE A 149 24.97 -45.75 -23.78
N THR A 150 25.08 -46.34 -24.95
CA THR A 150 26.01 -47.45 -25.22
C THR A 150 27.10 -47.01 -26.20
N GLN A 151 28.36 -47.12 -25.80
CA GLN A 151 29.48 -46.80 -26.67
C GLN A 151 29.56 -47.76 -27.88
N LYS A 152 29.74 -47.21 -29.07
CA LYS A 152 29.88 -47.95 -30.34
C LYS A 152 31.32 -48.00 -30.84
N GLU A 153 32.08 -46.92 -30.63
CA GLU A 153 33.47 -46.79 -31.07
C GLU A 153 34.39 -46.44 -29.89
N ASP A 154 35.59 -47.02 -29.88
CA ASP A 154 36.61 -46.74 -28.87
C ASP A 154 37.04 -45.27 -28.92
N ILE A 155 37.05 -44.58 -27.77
CA ILE A 155 37.55 -43.20 -27.68
C ILE A 155 39.06 -43.27 -27.49
N THR A 156 39.81 -42.67 -28.42
CA THR A 156 41.28 -42.69 -28.39
C THR A 156 41.81 -41.68 -27.36
N THR A 157 42.67 -42.13 -26.46
CA THR A 157 43.40 -41.27 -25.49
C THR A 157 44.90 -41.49 -25.59
N GLU A 158 45.72 -40.65 -24.95
CA GLU A 158 47.18 -40.81 -24.93
C GLU A 158 47.65 -42.10 -24.22
N ASP A 159 46.86 -42.61 -23.27
CA ASP A 159 47.22 -43.77 -22.44
C ASP A 159 46.61 -45.08 -22.96
N GLN A 160 45.29 -45.26 -22.81
CA GLN A 160 44.53 -46.45 -23.22
C GLN A 160 43.16 -46.03 -23.77
N PRO A 161 42.65 -46.70 -24.82
CA PRO A 161 41.33 -46.39 -25.34
C PRO A 161 40.26 -46.59 -24.25
N VAL A 162 39.29 -45.68 -24.22
CA VAL A 162 38.08 -45.86 -23.41
C VAL A 162 37.14 -46.73 -24.23
N SER A 163 36.70 -47.85 -23.66
CA SER A 163 35.92 -48.87 -24.35
C SER A 163 34.86 -49.48 -23.44
N GLY A 164 33.73 -49.89 -24.04
CA GLY A 164 32.69 -50.66 -23.36
C GLY A 164 31.83 -49.85 -22.38
N LEU A 165 31.73 -48.53 -22.55
CA LEU A 165 30.84 -47.72 -21.71
C LEU A 165 29.37 -48.06 -21.95
N VAL A 166 28.64 -48.26 -20.85
CA VAL A 166 27.18 -48.33 -20.79
C VAL A 166 26.75 -47.45 -19.63
N ILE A 167 26.01 -46.38 -19.93
CA ILE A 167 25.56 -45.40 -18.95
C ILE A 167 24.04 -45.37 -18.96
N ASP A 168 23.41 -45.67 -17.83
CA ASP A 168 21.95 -45.79 -17.69
C ASP A 168 21.39 -45.08 -16.45
N THR A 169 22.24 -44.35 -15.73
CA THR A 169 21.88 -43.65 -14.49
C THR A 169 21.80 -42.14 -14.73
N LEU A 170 20.61 -41.55 -14.54
CA LEU A 170 20.40 -40.11 -14.58
C LEU A 170 20.98 -39.47 -13.30
N ALA A 171 21.88 -38.52 -13.47
CA ALA A 171 22.45 -37.72 -12.38
C ALA A 171 21.70 -36.40 -12.17
N LYS A 172 21.34 -35.71 -13.26
CA LYS A 172 20.71 -34.39 -13.20
C LYS A 172 19.85 -34.14 -14.44
N GLU A 173 18.68 -33.56 -14.23
CA GLU A 173 17.88 -32.88 -15.25
C GLU A 173 18.09 -31.36 -15.12
N THR A 174 18.16 -30.65 -16.24
CA THR A 174 18.17 -29.18 -16.28
C THR A 174 17.11 -28.71 -17.27
N ARG A 175 16.17 -27.89 -16.83
CA ARG A 175 15.13 -27.29 -17.67
C ARG A 175 15.53 -25.84 -17.93
N LYS A 176 16.11 -25.59 -19.10
CA LYS A 176 16.66 -24.29 -19.46
C LYS A 176 15.53 -23.25 -19.47
N ILE A 177 15.82 -22.07 -18.92
CA ILE A 177 14.86 -20.98 -18.68
C ILE A 177 13.81 -21.30 -17.60
N VAL A 178 13.17 -22.47 -17.63
CA VAL A 178 12.21 -22.90 -16.60
C VAL A 178 12.82 -22.86 -15.19
N ASP A 179 14.04 -23.38 -15.04
CA ASP A 179 14.76 -23.42 -13.75
C ASP A 179 15.18 -22.03 -13.22
N GLN A 180 14.91 -20.95 -13.97
CA GLN A 180 15.15 -19.56 -13.51
C GLN A 180 13.93 -18.95 -12.81
N PHE A 181 12.77 -19.60 -12.89
CA PHE A 181 11.58 -19.15 -12.18
C PHE A 181 11.57 -19.65 -10.73
N ASP A 182 11.11 -18.80 -9.82
CA ASP A 182 10.69 -19.20 -8.49
C ASP A 182 9.28 -19.79 -8.54
N THR A 183 8.92 -20.61 -7.55
CA THR A 183 7.60 -21.25 -7.45
C THR A 183 6.93 -20.88 -6.15
N GLY A 184 5.63 -20.57 -6.20
CA GLY A 184 4.83 -20.30 -5.01
C GLY A 184 3.43 -20.91 -5.07
N GLU A 185 2.74 -20.82 -3.95
CA GLU A 185 1.32 -21.13 -3.83
C GLU A 185 0.64 -20.09 -2.92
N ALA A 186 -0.59 -19.73 -3.25
CA ALA A 186 -1.39 -18.84 -2.44
C ALA A 186 -2.82 -19.34 -2.35
N THR A 187 -3.46 -19.13 -1.20
CA THR A 187 -4.83 -19.60 -0.94
C THR A 187 -5.73 -18.44 -0.55
N TYR A 188 -6.80 -18.25 -1.31
CA TYR A 188 -7.83 -17.24 -1.06
C TYR A 188 -9.18 -17.93 -0.93
N GLY A 189 -9.81 -17.79 0.23
CA GLY A 189 -11.02 -18.54 0.55
C GLY A 189 -10.78 -20.05 0.59
N ASP A 190 -11.43 -20.79 -0.30
CA ASP A 190 -11.32 -22.26 -0.42
C ASP A 190 -10.51 -22.72 -1.64
N LYS A 191 -9.84 -21.79 -2.33
CA LYS A 191 -9.09 -22.07 -3.57
C LYS A 191 -7.62 -21.76 -3.39
N THR A 192 -6.79 -22.65 -3.91
CA THR A 192 -5.34 -22.51 -3.96
C THR A 192 -4.92 -22.40 -5.42
N LEU A 193 -4.10 -21.39 -5.72
CA LEU A 193 -3.40 -21.26 -6.99
C LEU A 193 -1.91 -21.50 -6.73
N THR A 194 -1.28 -22.30 -7.59
CA THR A 194 0.18 -22.38 -7.68
C THR A 194 0.63 -21.35 -8.71
N TYR A 195 1.87 -20.89 -8.65
CA TYR A 195 2.40 -19.96 -9.65
C TYR A 195 3.91 -20.15 -9.82
N VAL A 196 4.40 -19.78 -11.00
CA VAL A 196 5.80 -19.42 -11.18
C VAL A 196 5.93 -17.91 -11.27
N ASP A 197 7.05 -17.38 -10.79
CA ASP A 197 7.39 -15.98 -10.94
C ASP A 197 8.86 -15.76 -11.26
N TYR A 198 9.15 -14.64 -11.92
CA TYR A 198 10.48 -14.15 -12.22
C TYR A 198 10.56 -12.69 -11.80
N SER A 199 11.64 -12.34 -11.10
CA SER A 199 11.99 -10.99 -10.71
C SER A 199 13.23 -10.52 -11.47
N PRO A 200 13.23 -9.32 -12.08
CA PRO A 200 14.41 -8.74 -12.69
C PRO A 200 15.48 -8.38 -11.63
N GLU A 201 16.71 -8.08 -12.07
CA GLU A 201 17.76 -7.61 -11.16
C GLU A 201 17.38 -6.24 -10.56
N GLU A 202 17.66 -6.02 -9.27
CA GLU A 202 17.42 -4.72 -8.62
C GLU A 202 18.24 -3.60 -9.30
N ASP A 203 17.55 -2.67 -9.94
CA ASP A 203 18.16 -1.55 -10.67
C ASP A 203 17.80 -0.17 -10.10
N GLY A 204 16.94 -0.14 -9.05
CA GLY A 204 16.47 1.07 -8.38
C GLY A 204 15.37 1.83 -9.14
N LYS A 205 14.74 1.21 -10.16
CA LYS A 205 13.59 1.74 -10.88
C LYS A 205 12.38 0.84 -10.68
N LYS A 206 11.18 1.39 -10.88
CA LYS A 206 9.96 0.58 -10.93
C LYS A 206 9.90 -0.20 -12.23
N ASN A 207 9.62 -1.50 -12.17
CA ASN A 207 9.60 -2.40 -13.31
C ASN A 207 8.18 -2.90 -13.64
N PRO A 208 7.83 -3.07 -14.92
CA PRO A 208 6.52 -3.59 -15.33
C PRO A 208 6.30 -5.03 -14.88
N LEU A 209 5.03 -5.45 -14.86
CA LEU A 209 4.62 -6.83 -14.58
C LEU A 209 3.88 -7.42 -15.79
N VAL A 210 4.39 -8.52 -16.33
CA VAL A 210 3.72 -9.33 -17.35
C VAL A 210 3.07 -10.55 -16.69
N ILE A 211 1.75 -10.66 -16.79
CA ILE A 211 0.98 -11.80 -16.27
C ILE A 211 0.57 -12.68 -17.44
N TRP A 212 0.90 -13.97 -17.35
CA TRP A 212 0.55 -14.97 -18.36
C TRP A 212 -0.39 -16.04 -17.80
N LEU A 213 -1.55 -16.22 -18.43
CA LEU A 213 -2.55 -17.22 -18.06
C LEU A 213 -2.52 -18.40 -19.04
N HIS A 214 -2.35 -19.59 -18.48
CA HIS A 214 -2.13 -20.82 -19.23
C HIS A 214 -3.38 -21.36 -19.96
N GLY A 215 -3.15 -22.17 -21.01
CA GLY A 215 -4.17 -22.91 -21.75
C GLY A 215 -4.84 -24.05 -20.96
N ALA A 216 -5.82 -24.73 -21.54
CA ALA A 216 -6.58 -25.79 -20.84
C ALA A 216 -5.71 -26.99 -20.45
N GLY A 217 -4.65 -27.28 -21.23
CA GLY A 217 -3.78 -28.42 -20.98
C GLY A 217 -2.88 -28.22 -19.78
N GLU A 218 -2.59 -26.99 -19.39
CA GLU A 218 -1.61 -26.68 -18.35
C GLU A 218 -2.20 -26.57 -16.94
N GLY A 219 -3.48 -26.92 -16.78
CA GLY A 219 -4.12 -27.03 -15.48
C GLY A 219 -3.45 -28.07 -14.57
N GLY A 220 -3.46 -27.84 -13.26
CA GLY A 220 -2.84 -28.73 -12.29
C GLY A 220 -2.24 -27.99 -11.10
N THR A 221 -1.24 -28.60 -10.47
CA THR A 221 -0.59 -28.08 -9.26
C THR A 221 0.94 -28.04 -9.36
N ASP A 222 1.52 -28.42 -10.51
CA ASP A 222 2.93 -28.17 -10.79
C ASP A 222 3.02 -26.84 -11.57
N PRO A 223 3.39 -25.73 -10.92
CA PRO A 223 3.36 -24.42 -11.56
C PRO A 223 4.33 -24.31 -12.73
N THR A 224 5.37 -25.16 -12.79
CA THR A 224 6.31 -25.15 -13.92
C THR A 224 5.65 -25.56 -15.23
N VAL A 225 4.55 -26.32 -15.17
CA VAL A 225 3.76 -26.70 -16.36
C VAL A 225 3.09 -25.48 -16.99
N ALA A 226 2.60 -24.52 -16.20
CA ALA A 226 1.88 -23.34 -16.67
C ALA A 226 2.69 -22.45 -17.63
N ILE A 227 4.02 -22.44 -17.48
CA ILE A 227 4.93 -21.66 -18.33
C ILE A 227 5.65 -22.51 -19.39
N SER A 228 5.60 -23.85 -19.28
CA SER A 228 6.43 -24.77 -20.07
C SER A 228 5.66 -25.70 -21.01
N GLY A 229 4.33 -25.83 -20.86
CA GLY A 229 3.49 -26.59 -21.80
C GLY A 229 3.53 -26.03 -23.22
N ASN A 230 3.83 -24.74 -23.32
CA ASN A 230 4.18 -24.00 -24.52
C ASN A 230 5.37 -23.07 -24.20
N LYS A 231 5.80 -22.24 -25.15
CA LYS A 231 7.00 -21.40 -25.03
C LYS A 231 6.82 -20.10 -24.24
N ALA A 232 5.89 -20.04 -23.28
CA ALA A 232 5.67 -18.85 -22.46
C ALA A 232 6.91 -18.46 -21.63
N VAL A 233 7.82 -19.40 -21.34
CA VAL A 233 9.12 -19.10 -20.73
C VAL A 233 9.91 -18.03 -21.49
N ASN A 234 9.62 -17.81 -22.78
CA ASN A 234 10.33 -16.83 -23.58
C ASN A 234 10.10 -15.38 -23.13
N PHE A 235 9.09 -15.09 -22.29
CA PHE A 235 8.91 -13.76 -21.71
C PHE A 235 10.11 -13.29 -20.87
N ILE A 236 10.93 -14.22 -20.34
CA ILE A 236 12.15 -13.90 -19.59
C ILE A 236 13.44 -14.06 -20.42
N SER A 237 13.32 -14.21 -21.74
CA SER A 237 14.50 -14.18 -22.62
C SER A 237 15.10 -12.77 -22.69
N ASP A 238 16.41 -12.66 -22.85
CA ASP A 238 17.12 -11.38 -22.98
C ASP A 238 16.48 -10.47 -24.06
N GLU A 239 16.03 -11.06 -25.17
CA GLU A 239 15.36 -10.33 -26.26
C GLU A 239 14.03 -9.73 -25.80
N ASN A 240 13.15 -10.55 -25.21
CA ASN A 240 11.83 -10.08 -24.77
C ASN A 240 11.92 -9.11 -23.58
N GLN A 241 12.80 -9.37 -22.61
CA GLN A 241 13.04 -8.47 -21.47
C GLN A 241 13.55 -7.10 -21.91
N SER A 242 14.36 -7.04 -22.98
CA SER A 242 14.90 -5.78 -23.50
C SER A 242 13.83 -4.79 -23.98
N HIS A 243 12.64 -5.28 -24.36
CA HIS A 243 11.52 -4.41 -24.77
C HIS A 243 10.85 -3.71 -23.59
N PHE A 244 10.93 -4.29 -22.40
CA PHE A 244 10.28 -3.77 -21.18
C PHE A 244 11.22 -2.95 -20.29
N GLU A 245 12.51 -2.87 -20.64
CA GLU A 245 13.59 -2.44 -19.74
C GLU A 245 13.68 -3.31 -18.48
N ASP A 246 13.56 -4.62 -18.68
CA ASP A 246 13.39 -5.65 -17.65
C ASP A 246 11.97 -5.64 -17.02
N ALA A 247 11.40 -6.82 -16.78
CA ALA A 247 10.03 -6.99 -16.32
C ALA A 247 9.89 -8.17 -15.37
N TYR A 248 9.03 -8.00 -14.36
CA TYR A 248 8.49 -9.13 -13.63
C TYR A 248 7.63 -9.99 -14.55
N VAL A 249 7.65 -11.31 -14.33
CA VAL A 249 6.74 -12.24 -14.99
C VAL A 249 6.05 -13.09 -13.94
N LEU A 250 4.73 -13.16 -13.98
CA LEU A 250 3.91 -14.01 -13.11
C LEU A 250 3.04 -14.94 -13.97
N ALA A 251 3.14 -16.25 -13.76
CA ALA A 251 2.24 -17.22 -14.42
C ALA A 251 1.52 -18.09 -13.37
N PRO A 252 0.32 -17.68 -12.95
CA PRO A 252 -0.53 -18.47 -12.06
C PRO A 252 -1.08 -19.71 -12.76
N GLN A 253 -1.39 -20.74 -11.97
CA GLN A 253 -1.94 -22.01 -12.39
C GLN A 253 -3.18 -22.35 -11.57
N THR A 254 -4.26 -22.75 -12.25
CA THR A 254 -5.44 -23.33 -11.58
C THR A 254 -5.32 -24.84 -11.47
N PRO A 255 -5.86 -25.46 -10.39
CA PRO A 255 -5.95 -26.92 -10.28
C PRO A 255 -6.74 -27.61 -11.40
N THR A 256 -7.61 -26.88 -12.09
CA THR A 256 -8.46 -27.37 -13.18
C THR A 256 -8.35 -26.44 -14.39
N MET A 257 -9.40 -25.67 -14.71
CA MET A 257 -9.43 -24.78 -15.86
C MET A 257 -10.02 -23.42 -15.48
N TRP A 258 -9.47 -22.35 -16.04
CA TRP A 258 -10.02 -21.01 -15.87
C TRP A 258 -11.48 -20.88 -16.31
N MET A 259 -11.89 -21.64 -17.33
CA MET A 259 -13.27 -21.69 -17.84
C MET A 259 -14.28 -22.43 -16.95
N ASP A 260 -13.87 -22.96 -15.79
CA ASP A 260 -14.81 -23.53 -14.81
C ASP A 260 -15.68 -22.41 -14.21
N GLY A 261 -16.87 -22.20 -14.78
CA GLY A 261 -17.84 -21.20 -14.37
C GLY A 261 -18.79 -21.65 -13.26
N PHE A 262 -19.67 -20.75 -12.83
CA PHE A 262 -20.65 -21.03 -11.78
C PHE A 262 -21.82 -21.90 -12.25
N ASP A 263 -22.26 -21.72 -13.50
CA ASP A 263 -23.40 -22.41 -14.12
C ASP A 263 -22.97 -23.43 -15.19
N GLY A 264 -21.72 -23.36 -15.65
CA GLY A 264 -21.13 -24.34 -16.55
C GLY A 264 -19.76 -23.94 -17.07
N PHE A 265 -19.17 -24.84 -17.86
CA PHE A 265 -17.89 -24.59 -18.52
C PHE A 265 -18.04 -23.50 -19.60
N GLY A 266 -17.22 -22.45 -19.52
CA GLY A 266 -17.20 -21.34 -20.48
C GLY A 266 -18.49 -20.52 -20.52
N ASP A 267 -19.16 -20.34 -19.37
CA ASP A 267 -20.45 -19.67 -19.26
C ASP A 267 -20.39 -18.13 -19.18
N GLY A 268 -19.19 -17.55 -19.32
CA GLY A 268 -18.91 -16.12 -19.13
C GLY A 268 -18.50 -15.75 -17.70
N THR A 269 -18.32 -16.73 -16.82
CA THR A 269 -17.83 -16.58 -15.44
C THR A 269 -16.67 -17.54 -15.16
N SER A 270 -16.01 -17.37 -14.02
CA SER A 270 -15.03 -18.32 -13.50
C SER A 270 -15.05 -18.38 -11.98
N ILE A 271 -14.98 -19.59 -11.42
CA ILE A 271 -14.83 -19.78 -9.98
C ILE A 271 -13.45 -19.33 -9.47
N TYR A 272 -12.49 -19.10 -10.35
CA TYR A 272 -11.11 -18.71 -10.00
C TYR A 272 -10.83 -17.22 -10.11
N GLN A 273 -11.79 -16.42 -10.62
CA GLN A 273 -11.56 -15.01 -10.94
C GLN A 273 -11.17 -14.17 -9.72
N ASP A 274 -11.97 -14.18 -8.66
CA ASP A 274 -11.67 -13.43 -7.43
C ASP A 274 -10.35 -13.90 -6.80
N THR A 275 -10.08 -15.22 -6.83
CA THR A 275 -8.84 -15.81 -6.31
C THR A 275 -7.61 -15.35 -7.11
N LEU A 276 -7.73 -15.27 -8.44
CA LEU A 276 -6.67 -14.75 -9.31
C LEU A 276 -6.43 -13.27 -9.04
N MET A 277 -7.50 -12.47 -8.92
CA MET A 277 -7.35 -11.05 -8.61
C MET A 277 -6.64 -10.83 -7.27
N SER A 278 -7.05 -11.54 -6.22
CA SER A 278 -6.38 -11.44 -4.91
C SER A 278 -4.91 -11.88 -4.95
N LEU A 279 -4.57 -12.91 -5.75
CA LEU A 279 -3.17 -13.28 -5.97
C LEU A 279 -2.39 -12.15 -6.64
N ILE A 280 -2.95 -11.51 -7.66
CA ILE A 280 -2.30 -10.41 -8.38
C ILE A 280 -2.10 -9.21 -7.43
N GLU A 281 -3.14 -8.80 -6.69
CA GLU A 281 -3.06 -7.69 -5.74
C GLU A 281 -2.02 -7.94 -4.65
N ASP A 282 -2.02 -9.13 -4.05
CA ASP A 282 -1.02 -9.50 -3.04
C ASP A 282 0.39 -9.57 -3.64
N TYR A 283 0.54 -10.10 -4.85
CA TYR A 283 1.83 -10.19 -5.51
C TYR A 283 2.40 -8.79 -5.79
N VAL A 284 1.57 -7.86 -6.30
CA VAL A 284 1.96 -6.46 -6.52
C VAL A 284 2.29 -5.75 -5.20
N ALA A 285 1.47 -5.93 -4.16
CA ALA A 285 1.70 -5.31 -2.87
C ALA A 285 2.98 -5.79 -2.18
N ASN A 286 3.34 -7.07 -2.35
CA ASN A 286 4.54 -7.65 -1.75
C ASN A 286 5.82 -7.40 -2.57
N ASN A 287 5.71 -6.88 -3.79
CA ASN A 287 6.83 -6.54 -4.65
C ASN A 287 6.80 -5.03 -4.96
N PRO A 288 7.27 -4.17 -4.02
CA PRO A 288 7.23 -2.72 -4.18
C PRO A 288 8.15 -2.19 -5.29
N ASP A 289 8.87 -3.04 -6.00
CA ASP A 289 9.59 -2.68 -7.23
C ASP A 289 8.68 -2.68 -8.46
N ILE A 290 7.50 -3.32 -8.38
CA ILE A 290 6.54 -3.33 -9.50
C ILE A 290 5.95 -1.92 -9.69
N ASP A 291 5.86 -1.52 -10.96
CA ASP A 291 5.14 -0.34 -11.41
C ASP A 291 3.63 -0.65 -11.51
N PRO A 292 2.78 -0.12 -10.61
CA PRO A 292 1.34 -0.40 -10.64
C PRO A 292 0.67 0.13 -11.92
N ASN A 293 1.30 1.07 -12.63
CA ASN A 293 0.79 1.62 -13.89
C ASN A 293 1.17 0.78 -15.11
N ARG A 294 2.00 -0.25 -14.97
CA ARG A 294 2.49 -1.09 -16.09
C ARG A 294 2.31 -2.58 -15.79
N ILE A 295 1.07 -2.95 -15.47
CA ILE A 295 0.65 -4.35 -15.30
C ILE A 295 -0.08 -4.80 -16.57
N TYR A 296 0.47 -5.81 -17.24
CA TYR A 296 -0.05 -6.35 -18.50
C TYR A 296 -0.61 -7.76 -18.29
N LEU A 297 -1.78 -8.04 -18.86
CA LEU A 297 -2.45 -9.33 -18.72
C LEU A 297 -2.67 -10.01 -20.07
N GLY A 298 -2.20 -11.24 -20.21
CA GLY A 298 -2.44 -12.05 -21.40
C GLY A 298 -2.56 -13.53 -21.08
N GLY A 299 -2.97 -14.29 -22.07
CA GLY A 299 -3.11 -15.73 -21.98
C GLY A 299 -3.62 -16.34 -23.28
N ASP A 300 -3.46 -17.65 -23.40
CA ASP A 300 -3.89 -18.42 -24.56
C ASP A 300 -5.08 -19.32 -24.26
N SER A 301 -6.01 -19.45 -25.21
CA SER A 301 -7.14 -20.38 -25.12
C SER A 301 -7.91 -20.20 -23.81
N ASN A 302 -7.97 -21.21 -22.94
CA ASN A 302 -8.53 -21.12 -21.57
C ASN A 302 -8.05 -19.88 -20.78
N GLY A 303 -6.76 -19.54 -20.86
CA GLY A 303 -6.20 -18.34 -20.25
C GLY A 303 -6.56 -17.05 -20.99
N GLY A 304 -6.76 -17.13 -22.30
CA GLY A 304 -7.33 -16.03 -23.11
C GLY A 304 -8.76 -15.69 -22.68
N TYR A 305 -9.57 -16.70 -22.33
CA TYR A 305 -10.90 -16.48 -21.75
C TYR A 305 -10.84 -15.76 -20.41
N MET A 306 -9.94 -16.18 -19.51
CA MET A 306 -9.77 -15.50 -18.23
C MET A 306 -9.23 -14.09 -18.40
N THR A 307 -8.32 -13.87 -19.36
CA THR A 307 -7.86 -12.52 -19.73
C THR A 307 -9.07 -11.63 -20.04
N MET A 308 -10.01 -12.10 -20.87
CA MET A 308 -11.22 -11.35 -21.18
C MET A 308 -12.11 -11.10 -19.96
N LEU A 309 -12.27 -12.07 -19.05
CA LEU A 309 -13.07 -11.86 -17.83
C LEU A 309 -12.43 -10.82 -16.91
N MET A 310 -11.12 -10.90 -16.70
CA MET A 310 -10.37 -9.98 -15.86
C MET A 310 -10.43 -8.55 -16.41
N LEU A 311 -10.27 -8.37 -17.73
CA LEU A 311 -10.37 -7.06 -18.36
C LEU A 311 -11.81 -6.51 -18.34
N ARG A 312 -12.83 -7.38 -18.42
CA ARG A 312 -14.24 -6.96 -18.34
C ARG A 312 -14.60 -6.48 -16.93
N ASP A 313 -14.18 -7.22 -15.92
CA ASP A 313 -14.64 -7.03 -14.53
C ASP A 313 -13.70 -6.15 -13.69
N TYR A 314 -12.45 -5.95 -14.15
CA TYR A 314 -11.45 -5.03 -13.58
C TYR A 314 -10.86 -4.07 -14.64
N PRO A 315 -11.70 -3.29 -15.34
CA PRO A 315 -11.33 -2.57 -16.57
C PRO A 315 -10.35 -1.40 -16.38
N ASP A 316 -10.00 -1.08 -15.14
CA ASP A 316 -9.09 0.03 -14.78
C ASP A 316 -7.83 -0.47 -14.03
N TYR A 317 -7.61 -1.78 -13.90
CA TYR A 317 -6.45 -2.31 -13.17
C TYR A 317 -5.23 -2.57 -14.08
N PHE A 318 -5.47 -3.09 -15.29
CA PHE A 318 -4.42 -3.48 -16.21
C PHE A 318 -4.14 -2.38 -17.22
N ALA A 319 -2.86 -2.11 -17.48
CA ALA A 319 -2.42 -1.13 -18.47
C ALA A 319 -2.71 -1.57 -19.91
N ALA A 320 -2.67 -2.88 -20.17
CA ALA A 320 -3.03 -3.46 -21.46
C ALA A 320 -3.37 -4.96 -21.35
N GLY A 321 -4.21 -5.42 -22.27
CA GLY A 321 -4.56 -6.83 -22.47
C GLY A 321 -4.03 -7.41 -23.77
N PHE A 322 -3.60 -8.66 -23.78
CA PHE A 322 -3.16 -9.35 -25.01
C PHE A 322 -3.74 -10.78 -25.11
N PRO A 323 -5.08 -10.91 -25.22
CA PRO A 323 -5.76 -12.19 -25.31
C PRO A 323 -5.43 -12.94 -26.61
N THR A 324 -5.13 -14.23 -26.49
CA THR A 324 -4.74 -15.09 -27.61
C THR A 324 -5.71 -16.26 -27.78
N CYS A 325 -6.21 -16.43 -29.01
CA CYS A 325 -7.23 -17.42 -29.39
C CYS A 325 -8.31 -17.65 -28.33
N GLU A 326 -8.87 -16.55 -27.81
CA GLU A 326 -9.73 -16.57 -26.63
C GLU A 326 -11.11 -17.21 -26.91
N PRO A 327 -11.63 -18.07 -26.01
CA PRO A 327 -12.89 -18.76 -26.20
C PRO A 327 -14.14 -18.07 -25.61
N LEU A 328 -14.08 -16.78 -25.21
CA LEU A 328 -15.25 -16.06 -24.70
C LEU A 328 -16.17 -15.67 -25.87
N ALA A 329 -17.28 -16.40 -26.00
CA ALA A 329 -18.26 -16.15 -27.06
C ALA A 329 -18.83 -14.72 -26.97
N ASP A 330 -18.85 -13.98 -28.08
CA ASP A 330 -19.34 -12.59 -28.12
C ASP A 330 -20.81 -12.47 -27.69
N ASP A 331 -21.61 -13.51 -27.93
CA ASP A 331 -23.02 -13.58 -27.49
C ASP A 331 -23.18 -13.58 -25.95
N LEU A 332 -22.10 -13.82 -25.18
CA LEU A 332 -22.07 -13.69 -23.72
C LEU A 332 -21.69 -12.27 -23.26
N LEU A 333 -21.20 -11.40 -24.16
CA LEU A 333 -20.82 -10.02 -23.85
C LEU A 333 -21.98 -9.07 -24.12
N THR A 334 -22.44 -8.40 -23.08
CA THR A 334 -23.41 -7.29 -23.20
C THR A 334 -22.74 -6.04 -23.76
N ASP A 335 -23.53 -5.04 -24.15
CA ASP A 335 -22.97 -3.75 -24.59
C ASP A 335 -22.24 -3.01 -23.47
N ASP A 336 -22.67 -3.18 -22.21
CA ASP A 336 -21.99 -2.61 -21.04
C ASP A 336 -20.65 -3.30 -20.81
N ASP A 337 -20.55 -4.61 -21.06
CA ASP A 337 -19.28 -5.35 -21.00
C ASP A 337 -18.29 -4.87 -22.06
N ILE A 338 -18.76 -4.57 -23.28
CA ILE A 338 -17.93 -3.96 -24.32
C ILE A 338 -17.44 -2.56 -23.90
N VAL A 339 -18.27 -1.77 -23.23
CA VAL A 339 -17.86 -0.46 -22.70
C VAL A 339 -16.82 -0.62 -21.60
N ALA A 340 -16.96 -1.62 -20.72
CA ALA A 340 -15.97 -1.93 -19.70
C ALA A 340 -14.63 -2.34 -20.32
N LEU A 341 -14.66 -3.36 -21.19
CA LEU A 341 -13.48 -3.83 -21.92
C LEU A 341 -12.79 -2.71 -22.72
N ALA A 342 -13.55 -1.78 -23.32
CA ALA A 342 -13.01 -0.67 -24.10
C ALA A 342 -12.13 0.31 -23.31
N LYS A 343 -12.13 0.26 -21.97
CA LYS A 343 -11.26 1.06 -21.11
C LYS A 343 -9.81 0.58 -21.12
N THR A 344 -9.58 -0.71 -21.36
CA THR A 344 -8.22 -1.27 -21.42
C THR A 344 -7.78 -1.41 -22.87
N PRO A 345 -6.61 -0.85 -23.26
CA PRO A 345 -6.01 -1.14 -24.56
C PRO A 345 -5.82 -2.64 -24.77
N MET A 346 -6.17 -3.17 -25.95
CA MET A 346 -6.06 -4.61 -26.23
C MET A 346 -5.43 -4.95 -27.59
N TRP A 347 -4.66 -6.04 -27.63
CA TRP A 347 -4.18 -6.63 -28.87
C TRP A 347 -4.50 -8.12 -28.94
N PHE A 348 -5.46 -8.48 -29.80
CA PHE A 348 -5.87 -9.86 -30.03
C PHE A 348 -4.93 -10.58 -31.01
N THR A 349 -4.60 -11.84 -30.73
CA THR A 349 -3.90 -12.74 -31.67
C THR A 349 -4.73 -14.01 -31.90
N HIS A 350 -4.96 -14.39 -33.16
CA HIS A 350 -5.73 -15.59 -33.52
C HIS A 350 -5.36 -16.07 -34.94
N ALA A 351 -5.61 -17.34 -35.26
CA ALA A 351 -5.55 -17.85 -36.64
C ALA A 351 -6.92 -18.29 -37.17
N LYS A 352 -7.19 -18.04 -38.45
CA LYS A 352 -8.42 -18.50 -39.14
C LYS A 352 -8.50 -20.02 -39.31
N SER A 353 -7.36 -20.69 -39.24
CA SER A 353 -7.28 -22.15 -39.30
C SER A 353 -7.52 -22.81 -37.94
N ASP A 354 -7.80 -22.05 -36.88
CA ASP A 354 -8.16 -22.60 -35.57
C ASP A 354 -9.45 -23.44 -35.68
N THR A 355 -9.32 -24.73 -35.37
CA THR A 355 -10.42 -25.70 -35.39
C THR A 355 -10.95 -26.04 -34.00
N VAL A 356 -10.34 -25.49 -32.94
CA VAL A 356 -10.73 -25.68 -31.54
C VAL A 356 -11.58 -24.49 -31.09
N VAL A 357 -11.10 -23.27 -31.32
CA VAL A 357 -11.81 -22.02 -31.02
C VAL A 357 -12.08 -21.31 -32.33
N ASP A 358 -13.36 -21.22 -32.72
CA ASP A 358 -13.73 -20.59 -33.99
C ASP A 358 -13.70 -19.05 -33.83
N PRO A 359 -12.77 -18.33 -34.50
CA PRO A 359 -12.63 -16.89 -34.35
C PRO A 359 -13.87 -16.10 -34.79
N GLU A 360 -14.74 -16.68 -35.63
CA GLU A 360 -15.99 -16.04 -36.09
C GLU A 360 -17.06 -15.94 -34.99
N ASN A 361 -16.94 -16.71 -33.91
CA ASN A 361 -17.89 -16.67 -32.78
C ASN A 361 -17.40 -15.83 -31.60
N ASN A 362 -16.09 -15.57 -31.53
CA ASN A 362 -15.43 -15.04 -30.32
C ASN A 362 -14.62 -13.77 -30.65
N THR A 363 -13.35 -13.92 -31.05
CA THR A 363 -12.41 -12.81 -31.21
C THR A 363 -12.82 -11.78 -32.27
N ILE A 364 -13.26 -12.21 -33.47
CA ILE A 364 -13.62 -11.30 -34.56
C ILE A 364 -14.82 -10.41 -34.20
N PRO A 365 -15.98 -10.95 -33.77
CA PRO A 365 -17.12 -10.12 -33.40
C PRO A 365 -16.83 -9.20 -32.21
N THR A 366 -16.12 -9.68 -31.18
CA THR A 366 -15.72 -8.86 -30.02
C THR A 366 -14.81 -7.70 -30.44
N TYR A 367 -13.78 -7.97 -31.26
CA TYR A 367 -12.88 -6.95 -31.82
C TYR A 367 -13.66 -5.86 -32.58
N GLU A 368 -14.60 -6.24 -33.44
CA GLU A 368 -15.39 -5.29 -34.22
C GLU A 368 -16.30 -4.43 -33.34
N ARG A 369 -16.85 -5.00 -32.25
CA ARG A 369 -17.64 -4.24 -31.26
C ARG A 369 -16.78 -3.26 -30.46
N LEU A 370 -15.61 -3.67 -29.99
CA LEU A 370 -14.64 -2.81 -29.27
C LEU A 370 -14.17 -1.65 -30.15
N LYS A 371 -13.78 -1.95 -31.39
CA LYS A 371 -13.37 -0.94 -32.37
C LYS A 371 -14.48 0.07 -32.64
N LYS A 372 -15.74 -0.40 -32.73
CA LYS A 372 -16.91 0.46 -32.91
C LYS A 372 -17.22 1.29 -31.66
N ALA A 373 -16.91 0.79 -30.47
CA ALA A 373 -17.01 1.52 -29.21
C ALA A 373 -15.91 2.58 -29.03
N GLY A 374 -14.89 2.58 -29.91
CA GLY A 374 -13.79 3.54 -29.87
C GLY A 374 -12.60 3.10 -29.02
N ALA A 375 -12.54 1.81 -28.65
CA ALA A 375 -11.41 1.23 -27.92
C ALA A 375 -10.10 1.33 -28.73
N GLU A 376 -8.97 1.48 -28.03
CA GLU A 376 -7.67 1.20 -28.61
C GLU A 376 -7.50 -0.32 -28.73
N VAL A 377 -7.83 -0.87 -29.91
CA VAL A 377 -7.81 -2.32 -30.11
C VAL A 377 -7.18 -2.73 -31.44
N TYR A 378 -6.32 -3.73 -31.38
CA TYR A 378 -5.63 -4.34 -32.52
C TYR A 378 -5.96 -5.83 -32.65
N LEU A 379 -5.87 -6.35 -33.87
CA LEU A 379 -6.13 -7.76 -34.18
C LEU A 379 -5.11 -8.27 -35.19
N SER A 380 -4.29 -9.22 -34.76
CA SER A 380 -3.40 -10.01 -35.59
C SER A 380 -4.07 -11.34 -35.93
N LEU A 381 -4.78 -11.36 -37.06
CA LEU A 381 -5.53 -12.51 -37.55
C LEU A 381 -4.79 -13.21 -38.70
N TYR A 382 -4.11 -14.31 -38.39
CA TYR A 382 -3.32 -15.09 -39.34
C TYR A 382 -4.18 -16.07 -40.16
N ASP A 383 -3.76 -16.42 -41.37
CA ASP A 383 -4.48 -17.43 -42.18
C ASP A 383 -4.25 -18.86 -41.63
N ASN A 384 -3.02 -19.16 -41.23
CA ASN A 384 -2.57 -20.39 -40.59
C ASN A 384 -1.39 -20.15 -39.63
N VAL A 385 -1.03 -21.16 -38.83
CA VAL A 385 0.11 -21.09 -37.88
C VAL A 385 1.29 -21.85 -38.46
N VAL A 386 2.40 -21.16 -38.74
CA VAL A 386 3.57 -21.75 -39.40
C VAL A 386 4.87 -21.41 -38.69
N ASP A 387 5.88 -22.25 -38.85
CA ASP A 387 7.24 -21.99 -38.37
C ASP A 387 7.83 -20.73 -39.03
N GLN A 388 8.25 -19.77 -38.21
CA GLN A 388 8.90 -18.54 -38.69
C GLN A 388 10.44 -18.62 -38.61
N THR A 389 10.98 -19.62 -37.90
CA THR A 389 12.43 -19.78 -37.71
C THR A 389 13.15 -20.24 -38.97
N GLY A 390 12.43 -20.95 -39.87
CA GLY A 390 12.99 -21.59 -41.05
C GLY A 390 13.76 -22.87 -40.74
N LEU A 391 13.71 -23.35 -39.49
CA LEU A 391 14.35 -24.60 -39.06
C LEU A 391 13.52 -25.83 -39.42
N TYR A 392 12.19 -25.69 -39.43
CA TYR A 392 11.28 -26.81 -39.64
C TYR A 392 10.47 -26.63 -40.92
N THR A 393 10.52 -27.63 -41.79
CA THR A 393 9.83 -27.61 -43.09
C THR A 393 9.05 -28.89 -43.31
N GLU A 394 7.94 -28.77 -44.02
CA GLU A 394 7.22 -29.88 -44.64
C GLU A 394 8.10 -30.61 -45.68
N GLU A 395 7.67 -31.79 -46.14
CA GLU A 395 8.39 -32.56 -47.17
C GLU A 395 8.57 -31.80 -48.50
N ASP A 396 7.69 -30.83 -48.79
CA ASP A 396 7.74 -30.01 -50.00
C ASP A 396 8.60 -28.74 -49.87
N GLY A 397 9.19 -28.53 -48.69
CA GLY A 397 10.09 -27.41 -48.39
C GLY A 397 9.40 -26.12 -47.94
N ASN A 398 8.07 -26.12 -47.79
CA ASN A 398 7.37 -25.01 -47.12
C ASN A 398 7.63 -25.05 -45.61
N PRO A 399 7.50 -23.92 -44.89
CA PRO A 399 7.57 -23.93 -43.43
C PRO A 399 6.57 -24.92 -42.82
N TYR A 400 6.96 -25.57 -41.73
CA TYR A 400 6.10 -26.52 -41.02
C TYR A 400 4.81 -25.82 -40.56
N GLU A 401 3.65 -26.41 -40.81
CA GLU A 401 2.36 -25.88 -40.37
C GLU A 401 1.94 -26.53 -39.04
N TYR A 402 1.82 -25.71 -37.99
CA TYR A 402 1.30 -26.13 -36.69
C TYR A 402 -0.23 -26.19 -36.71
N MET A 403 -0.83 -26.78 -35.67
CA MET A 403 -2.27 -26.71 -35.48
C MET A 403 -2.72 -25.25 -35.41
N GLY A 404 -3.79 -24.89 -36.13
CA GLY A 404 -4.27 -23.50 -36.19
C GLY A 404 -4.58 -22.87 -34.83
N HIS A 405 -4.91 -23.69 -33.83
CA HIS A 405 -5.12 -23.22 -32.45
C HIS A 405 -3.87 -22.61 -31.81
N PHE A 406 -2.67 -23.00 -32.24
CA PHE A 406 -1.39 -22.64 -31.61
C PHE A 406 -0.93 -21.22 -31.95
N SER A 407 -1.86 -20.28 -32.11
CA SER A 407 -1.57 -18.90 -32.50
C SER A 407 -0.74 -18.13 -31.46
N TRP A 408 -0.62 -18.64 -30.23
CA TRP A 408 0.31 -18.17 -29.20
C TRP A 408 1.78 -18.28 -29.58
N ILE A 409 2.15 -19.15 -30.52
CA ILE A 409 3.52 -19.24 -31.04
C ILE A 409 4.00 -17.85 -31.51
N TYR A 410 3.12 -17.10 -32.19
CA TYR A 410 3.45 -15.76 -32.66
C TYR A 410 3.65 -14.77 -31.50
N VAL A 411 2.90 -14.90 -30.41
CA VAL A 411 3.04 -14.03 -29.23
C VAL A 411 4.39 -14.23 -28.54
N TYR A 412 4.79 -15.46 -28.30
CA TYR A 412 6.07 -15.76 -27.62
C TYR A 412 7.29 -15.35 -28.42
N ASN A 413 7.15 -15.32 -29.75
CA ASN A 413 8.19 -14.87 -30.68
C ASN A 413 8.08 -13.37 -31.03
N ASN A 414 7.14 -12.63 -30.41
CA ASN A 414 6.92 -11.19 -30.64
C ASN A 414 6.62 -10.83 -32.12
N ASP A 415 6.02 -11.76 -32.87
CA ASP A 415 5.73 -11.61 -34.30
C ASP A 415 4.57 -10.64 -34.64
N PRO A 416 3.51 -10.48 -33.82
CA PRO A 416 2.43 -9.55 -34.13
C PRO A 416 2.97 -8.12 -34.26
N THR A 417 2.68 -7.49 -35.39
CA THR A 417 3.11 -6.11 -35.70
C THR A 417 1.95 -5.28 -36.21
N GLN A 418 2.02 -3.97 -35.97
CA GLN A 418 1.04 -3.01 -36.46
C GLN A 418 1.74 -1.69 -36.80
N VAL A 419 1.17 -0.93 -37.74
CA VAL A 419 1.61 0.45 -37.97
C VAL A 419 0.79 1.40 -37.10
N ILE A 420 1.44 2.02 -36.12
CA ILE A 420 0.87 3.02 -35.21
C ILE A 420 1.67 4.32 -35.39
N ASP A 421 0.97 5.44 -35.65
CA ASP A 421 1.58 6.75 -35.92
C ASP A 421 2.66 6.80 -37.02
N GLY A 422 2.63 5.83 -37.93
CA GLY A 422 3.56 5.73 -39.06
C GLY A 422 4.81 4.91 -38.77
N GLU A 423 4.93 4.33 -37.57
CA GLU A 423 5.98 3.41 -37.17
C GLU A 423 5.42 1.99 -37.06
N GLU A 424 6.21 1.00 -37.49
CA GLU A 424 5.90 -0.41 -37.27
C GLU A 424 6.36 -0.78 -35.87
N ILE A 425 5.42 -1.26 -35.05
CA ILE A 425 5.64 -1.63 -33.64
C ILE A 425 5.20 -3.07 -33.44
N THR A 426 5.95 -3.84 -32.65
CA THR A 426 5.59 -5.21 -32.27
C THR A 426 4.62 -5.23 -31.09
N LEU A 427 4.06 -6.40 -30.77
CA LEU A 427 3.20 -6.58 -29.60
C LEU A 427 3.90 -6.19 -28.30
N LEU A 428 5.12 -6.71 -28.05
CA LEU A 428 5.81 -6.44 -26.78
C LEU A 428 6.26 -4.98 -26.67
N GLU A 429 6.69 -4.35 -27.77
CA GLU A 429 6.98 -2.91 -27.80
C GLU A 429 5.73 -2.07 -27.53
N TRP A 430 4.59 -2.48 -28.09
CA TRP A 430 3.31 -1.82 -27.83
C TRP A 430 2.87 -1.99 -26.38
N LEU A 431 2.97 -3.21 -25.81
CA LEU A 431 2.70 -3.45 -24.39
C LEU A 431 3.57 -2.57 -23.51
N ALA A 432 4.89 -2.55 -23.74
CA ALA A 432 5.83 -1.73 -22.99
C ALA A 432 5.53 -0.22 -23.08
N SER A 433 4.92 0.23 -24.18
CA SER A 433 4.46 1.62 -24.34
C SER A 433 3.19 1.95 -23.56
N LYS A 434 2.45 0.94 -23.07
CA LYS A 434 1.21 1.16 -22.33
C LYS A 434 1.46 1.40 -20.87
N THR A 435 0.81 2.45 -20.41
CA THR A 435 0.64 2.76 -19.01
C THR A 435 -0.85 2.88 -18.77
N ASN A 436 -1.30 2.37 -17.64
CA ASN A 436 -2.61 2.73 -17.12
C ASN A 436 -2.49 4.21 -16.78
N GLU A 437 -3.09 5.10 -17.57
CA GLU A 437 -3.14 6.54 -17.24
C GLU A 437 -3.97 6.66 -15.95
N LEU A 438 -3.34 6.46 -14.79
CA LEU A 438 -3.99 6.67 -13.51
C LEU A 438 -4.14 8.18 -13.36
N ASN A 439 -5.35 8.61 -13.68
CA ASN A 439 -6.00 9.81 -13.21
C ASN A 439 -5.99 9.76 -11.67
N SER A 440 -4.83 10.04 -11.10
CA SER A 440 -4.61 9.94 -9.66
C SER A 440 -4.82 11.28 -8.99
N TYR A 441 -5.11 11.23 -7.69
CA TYR A 441 -5.25 12.40 -6.87
C TYR A 441 -4.57 12.23 -5.52
N GLU A 442 -4.05 13.34 -4.99
CA GLU A 442 -3.61 13.45 -3.60
C GLU A 442 -4.53 14.41 -2.84
N THR A 443 -4.82 14.10 -1.57
CA THR A 443 -5.53 15.02 -0.67
C THR A 443 -4.56 15.86 0.15
N VAL A 444 -4.90 17.12 0.39
CA VAL A 444 -4.20 17.99 1.35
C VAL A 444 -5.15 18.32 2.50
N VAL A 445 -4.79 17.90 3.70
CA VAL A 445 -5.55 18.08 4.94
C VAL A 445 -4.91 19.18 5.79
N SER A 446 -5.68 20.18 6.17
CA SER A 446 -5.31 21.14 7.23
C SER A 446 -6.05 20.83 8.51
N ILE A 447 -5.46 21.19 9.65
CA ILE A 447 -6.11 21.10 10.96
C ILE A 447 -6.59 22.49 11.36
N GLU A 448 -7.90 22.65 11.47
CA GLU A 448 -8.55 23.91 11.83
C GLU A 448 -9.00 23.90 13.30
N ASP A 449 -9.48 25.05 13.80
CA ASP A 449 -9.96 25.20 15.19
C ASP A 449 -11.07 24.19 15.56
N TRP A 450 -11.81 23.71 14.57
CA TRP A 450 -12.92 22.75 14.73
C TRP A 450 -12.56 21.32 14.32
N GLY A 451 -11.32 21.06 13.88
CA GLY A 451 -10.85 19.74 13.44
C GLY A 451 -10.28 19.72 12.01
N PRO A 452 -9.99 18.54 11.47
CA PRO A 452 -9.33 18.39 10.17
C PRO A 452 -10.26 18.66 8.99
N ALA A 453 -9.69 19.18 7.91
CA ALA A 453 -10.40 19.45 6.66
C ALA A 453 -9.53 19.11 5.44
N VAL A 454 -10.09 18.36 4.47
CA VAL A 454 -9.52 18.25 3.12
C VAL A 454 -9.78 19.58 2.41
N THR A 455 -8.73 20.40 2.31
CA THR A 455 -8.77 21.76 1.76
C THR A 455 -8.46 21.80 0.28
N LYS A 456 -7.57 20.91 -0.18
CA LYS A 456 -7.15 20.82 -1.58
C LYS A 456 -7.07 19.38 -2.05
N VAL A 457 -7.17 19.22 -3.37
CA VAL A 457 -6.84 18.00 -4.09
C VAL A 457 -5.82 18.35 -5.17
N ILE A 458 -4.76 17.56 -5.28
CA ILE A 458 -3.76 17.67 -6.35
C ILE A 458 -4.06 16.55 -7.33
N VAL A 459 -4.15 16.85 -8.63
CA VAL A 459 -4.41 15.85 -9.68
C VAL A 459 -3.28 15.84 -10.69
N ASP A 460 -2.89 14.65 -11.13
CA ASP A 460 -1.99 14.47 -12.26
C ASP A 460 -2.77 14.69 -13.57
N LEU A 461 -2.24 15.55 -14.45
CA LEU A 461 -2.85 15.85 -15.75
C LEU A 461 -2.29 14.96 -16.87
N GLY A 462 -1.31 14.11 -16.58
CA GLY A 462 -0.65 13.19 -17.50
C GLY A 462 0.34 13.86 -18.47
N GLU A 463 0.33 15.19 -18.56
CA GLU A 463 1.27 15.98 -19.37
C GLU A 463 1.35 17.44 -18.91
N ASP A 464 2.36 18.15 -19.40
CA ASP A 464 2.53 19.58 -19.19
C ASP A 464 1.43 20.42 -19.87
N VAL A 465 0.67 21.18 -19.07
CA VAL A 465 -0.35 22.09 -19.56
C VAL A 465 -0.02 23.56 -19.24
N PRO A 466 -0.39 24.53 -20.08
CA PRO A 466 -0.16 25.95 -19.81
C PRO A 466 -0.89 26.46 -18.56
N THR A 467 -0.29 27.38 -17.81
CA THR A 467 -0.88 27.87 -16.54
C THR A 467 -2.24 28.55 -16.66
N ASN A 468 -2.64 28.96 -17.87
CA ASN A 468 -3.91 29.65 -18.13
C ASN A 468 -5.05 28.71 -18.60
N THR A 469 -4.89 27.40 -18.48
CA THR A 469 -5.87 26.41 -18.98
C THR A 469 -6.65 25.69 -17.88
N VAL A 470 -6.32 25.94 -16.62
CA VAL A 470 -7.04 25.41 -15.45
C VAL A 470 -7.55 26.59 -14.64
N ASP A 471 -8.83 26.52 -14.27
CA ASP A 471 -9.54 27.46 -13.41
C ASP A 471 -10.66 26.73 -12.61
N GLU A 472 -11.40 27.45 -11.76
CA GLU A 472 -12.44 26.87 -10.92
C GLU A 472 -13.60 26.18 -11.67
N SER A 473 -13.71 26.42 -12.99
CA SER A 473 -14.72 25.79 -13.85
C SER A 473 -14.23 24.52 -14.52
N THR A 474 -12.93 24.22 -14.47
CA THR A 474 -12.30 23.12 -15.20
C THR A 474 -12.74 21.75 -14.67
N PHE A 475 -12.98 21.65 -13.35
CA PHE A 475 -13.26 20.40 -12.66
C PHE A 475 -14.56 20.43 -11.87
N LYS A 476 -15.03 19.23 -11.48
CA LYS A 476 -15.99 19.01 -10.39
C LYS A 476 -15.44 17.95 -9.46
N VAL A 477 -15.58 18.15 -8.15
CA VAL A 477 -15.11 17.20 -7.15
C VAL A 477 -16.29 16.59 -6.41
N HIS A 478 -16.40 15.27 -6.46
CA HIS A 478 -17.32 14.48 -5.66
C HIS A 478 -16.55 13.78 -4.54
N VAL A 479 -17.17 13.66 -3.36
CA VAL A 479 -16.58 13.05 -2.18
C VAL A 479 -17.56 12.04 -1.61
N SER A 480 -17.04 10.92 -1.11
CA SER A 480 -17.77 9.95 -0.27
C SER A 480 -16.99 9.72 1.02
N ARG A 481 -17.69 9.82 2.15
CA ARG A 481 -17.16 9.63 3.51
C ARG A 481 -17.68 8.31 4.07
N ASN A 482 -16.78 7.39 4.45
CA ASN A 482 -17.15 6.09 5.00
C ASN A 482 -16.32 5.79 6.25
N ASP A 483 -16.97 5.32 7.31
CA ASP A 483 -16.32 4.92 8.56
C ASP A 483 -16.51 3.42 8.76
N ALA A 484 -15.44 2.65 8.58
CA ALA A 484 -15.45 1.19 8.69
C ALA A 484 -15.86 0.68 10.08
N ARG A 485 -15.85 1.54 11.10
CA ARG A 485 -16.28 1.21 12.47
C ARG A 485 -17.82 1.13 12.60
N LEU A 486 -18.57 1.67 11.65
CA LEU A 486 -20.02 1.76 11.67
C LEU A 486 -20.71 0.72 10.76
N ASP A 487 -21.97 0.38 11.09
CA ASP A 487 -22.83 -0.46 10.24
C ASP A 487 -24.22 0.22 10.03
N PRO A 488 -24.51 0.73 8.82
CA PRO A 488 -23.63 0.76 7.64
C PRO A 488 -22.46 1.73 7.80
N SER A 489 -21.35 1.49 7.11
CA SER A 489 -20.14 2.33 7.15
C SER A 489 -20.32 3.70 6.49
N PHE A 490 -21.29 3.83 5.57
CA PHE A 490 -21.55 5.06 4.84
C PHE A 490 -22.02 6.21 5.75
N LEU A 491 -21.33 7.35 5.68
CA LEU A 491 -21.71 8.57 6.40
C LEU A 491 -22.50 9.52 5.49
N GLU A 492 -21.86 10.00 4.43
CA GLU A 492 -22.43 10.96 3.46
C GLU A 492 -21.57 11.03 2.19
N ASP A 493 -22.18 11.51 1.10
CA ASP A 493 -21.49 11.85 -0.15
C ASP A 493 -22.03 13.15 -0.76
N GLY A 494 -21.29 13.70 -1.71
CA GLY A 494 -21.74 14.86 -2.46
C GLY A 494 -20.63 15.61 -3.19
N TYR A 495 -21.02 16.68 -3.88
CA TYR A 495 -20.07 17.56 -4.56
C TYR A 495 -19.52 18.63 -3.62
N ARG A 496 -18.20 18.82 -3.65
CA ARG A 496 -17.52 19.96 -2.99
C ARG A 496 -17.58 21.20 -3.89
N THR A 497 -17.65 22.38 -3.27
CA THR A 497 -17.58 23.64 -4.02
C THR A 497 -16.11 24.04 -4.20
N ILE A 498 -15.68 24.21 -5.45
CA ILE A 498 -14.33 24.67 -5.79
C ILE A 498 -14.29 26.20 -5.59
N ARG A 499 -13.25 26.71 -4.92
CA ARG A 499 -12.99 28.14 -4.75
C ARG A 499 -11.94 28.65 -5.71
N ASP A 500 -10.96 27.82 -6.03
CA ASP A 500 -9.87 28.11 -6.96
C ASP A 500 -9.34 26.80 -7.55
N SER A 501 -8.75 26.87 -8.74
CA SER A 501 -7.99 25.78 -9.32
C SER A 501 -6.93 26.31 -10.25
N TYR A 502 -5.75 25.73 -10.22
CA TYR A 502 -4.60 26.24 -10.95
C TYR A 502 -3.61 25.13 -11.27
N VAL A 503 -2.79 25.35 -12.30
CA VAL A 503 -1.69 24.46 -12.66
C VAL A 503 -0.58 24.55 -11.60
N SER A 504 -0.07 23.40 -11.17
CA SER A 504 0.93 23.28 -10.14
C SER A 504 2.10 22.38 -10.55
N ASP A 505 3.16 22.41 -9.73
CA ASP A 505 4.13 21.33 -9.68
C ASP A 505 3.56 20.13 -8.89
N VAL A 506 4.36 19.06 -8.80
CA VAL A 506 4.03 17.83 -8.04
C VAL A 506 3.78 18.12 -6.55
N ASP A 507 4.41 19.16 -6.01
CA ASP A 507 4.27 19.56 -4.62
C ASP A 507 3.00 20.40 -4.37
N GLY A 508 2.23 20.71 -5.41
CA GLY A 508 1.02 21.52 -5.31
C GLY A 508 1.30 23.03 -5.23
N ASN A 509 2.53 23.47 -5.52
CA ASN A 509 2.86 24.88 -5.60
C ASN A 509 2.37 25.46 -6.94
N PRO A 510 1.74 26.65 -6.96
CA PRO A 510 1.29 27.27 -8.19
C PRO A 510 2.45 27.54 -9.17
N VAL A 511 2.30 27.10 -10.43
CA VAL A 511 3.23 27.50 -11.50
C VAL A 511 2.81 28.87 -12.02
N SER A 512 3.68 29.86 -11.86
CA SER A 512 3.33 31.26 -12.18
C SER A 512 3.48 31.64 -13.66
N GLU A 513 4.40 31.00 -14.39
CA GLU A 513 4.60 31.16 -15.84
C GLU A 513 5.03 29.83 -16.46
N GLY A 514 4.55 29.50 -17.66
CA GLY A 514 4.98 28.32 -18.41
C GLY A 514 3.95 27.19 -18.39
N THR A 515 4.42 25.98 -18.12
CA THR A 515 3.63 24.73 -18.08
C THR A 515 3.86 23.98 -16.77
N GLY A 516 2.91 23.14 -16.39
CA GLY A 516 3.05 22.18 -15.29
C GLY A 516 2.18 20.96 -15.53
N SER A 517 2.56 19.84 -14.91
CA SER A 517 1.93 18.53 -15.15
C SER A 517 0.82 18.19 -14.15
N TYR A 518 0.58 19.05 -13.16
CA TYR A 518 -0.42 18.86 -12.11
C TYR A 518 -1.41 20.02 -12.06
N ALA A 519 -2.57 19.79 -11.45
CA ALA A 519 -3.48 20.85 -11.04
C ALA A 519 -3.85 20.72 -9.56
N VAL A 520 -3.92 21.86 -8.88
CA VAL A 520 -4.52 21.97 -7.56
C VAL A 520 -5.96 22.41 -7.70
N ILE A 521 -6.84 21.80 -6.89
CA ILE A 521 -8.24 22.15 -6.77
C ILE A 521 -8.50 22.53 -5.30
N GLU A 522 -8.67 23.82 -5.04
CA GLU A 522 -9.00 24.32 -3.70
C GLU A 522 -10.51 24.31 -3.47
N MET A 523 -10.94 23.76 -2.34
CA MET A 523 -12.37 23.57 -2.06
C MET A 523 -12.82 24.37 -0.84
N THR A 524 -14.12 24.67 -0.77
CA THR A 524 -14.71 25.26 0.44
C THR A 524 -14.69 24.25 1.59
N TYR A 525 -14.25 24.70 2.76
CA TYR A 525 -14.30 23.96 4.04
C TYR A 525 -14.73 24.91 5.16
N GLY A 526 -15.13 24.36 6.30
CA GLY A 526 -15.56 25.12 7.46
C GLY A 526 -16.39 24.30 8.44
N PRO A 527 -16.70 24.85 9.63
CA PRO A 527 -17.30 24.10 10.74
C PRO A 527 -18.69 23.55 10.44
N ASN A 528 -19.37 24.06 9.41
CA ASN A 528 -20.69 23.60 8.97
C ASN A 528 -20.64 22.78 7.66
N ILE A 529 -19.45 22.38 7.20
CA ILE A 529 -19.25 21.63 5.96
C ILE A 529 -18.69 20.25 6.32
N SER A 530 -19.54 19.36 6.82
CA SER A 530 -19.19 17.99 7.21
C SER A 530 -18.45 17.23 6.11
N LEU A 531 -18.83 17.47 4.85
CA LEU A 531 -18.24 16.81 3.69
C LEU A 531 -16.75 17.14 3.51
N SER A 532 -16.21 18.15 4.20
CA SER A 532 -14.78 18.48 4.19
C SER A 532 -13.96 17.70 5.21
N SER A 533 -14.58 17.06 6.20
CA SER A 533 -13.86 16.39 7.29
C SER A 533 -13.41 14.98 6.90
N PRO A 534 -12.10 14.68 6.91
CA PRO A 534 -11.56 13.32 6.78
C PRO A 534 -11.60 12.54 8.10
N MET A 535 -12.31 13.06 9.12
CA MET A 535 -12.43 12.43 10.43
C MET A 535 -13.89 12.29 10.85
N ASN A 536 -14.20 11.28 11.67
CA ASN A 536 -15.52 11.07 12.23
C ASN A 536 -15.47 10.65 13.70
N TYR A 537 -16.41 11.16 14.50
CA TYR A 537 -16.65 10.71 15.87
C TYR A 537 -17.67 9.55 15.88
N ASP A 538 -17.27 8.38 16.39
CA ASP A 538 -18.18 7.24 16.52
C ASP A 538 -19.05 7.36 17.79
N PHE A 539 -20.25 7.93 17.61
CA PHE A 539 -21.24 8.06 18.68
C PHE A 539 -21.86 6.75 19.16
N THR A 540 -21.69 5.65 18.41
CA THR A 540 -22.46 4.40 18.63
C THR A 540 -21.61 3.24 19.14
N GLY A 541 -20.31 3.27 18.89
CA GLY A 541 -19.35 2.25 19.28
C GLY A 541 -18.31 2.78 20.26
N THR A 542 -17.14 3.14 19.74
CA THR A 542 -15.92 3.45 20.51
C THR A 542 -16.05 4.71 21.37
N GLY A 543 -16.82 5.69 20.91
CA GLY A 543 -16.87 7.01 21.53
C GLY A 543 -15.64 7.86 21.23
N HIS A 544 -14.91 7.58 20.15
CA HIS A 544 -13.70 8.30 19.77
C HIS A 544 -13.74 8.80 18.31
N ASN A 545 -12.94 9.82 18.04
CA ASN A 545 -12.55 10.30 16.72
C ASN A 545 -11.61 9.31 16.05
N ASP A 546 -11.69 9.20 14.74
CA ASP A 546 -10.71 8.47 13.92
C ASP A 546 -10.74 8.97 12.48
N TRP A 547 -9.62 8.80 11.79
CA TRP A 547 -9.54 9.04 10.35
C TRP A 547 -10.46 8.05 9.63
N ILE A 548 -11.15 8.54 8.60
CA ILE A 548 -12.14 7.75 7.86
C ILE A 548 -11.73 7.61 6.40
N ASP A 549 -12.38 6.68 5.69
CA ASP A 549 -12.20 6.53 4.25
C ASP A 549 -12.83 7.75 3.55
N TYR A 550 -11.96 8.65 3.11
CA TYR A 550 -12.32 9.89 2.42
C TYR A 550 -12.04 9.77 0.92
N ASN A 551 -13.01 9.24 0.17
CA ASN A 551 -12.84 8.96 -1.24
C ASN A 551 -13.20 10.18 -2.09
N VAL A 552 -12.30 10.60 -2.96
CA VAL A 552 -12.50 11.70 -3.90
C VAL A 552 -12.67 11.17 -5.33
N THR A 553 -13.56 11.80 -6.10
CA THR A 553 -13.59 11.66 -7.55
C THR A 553 -13.62 13.03 -8.19
N VAL A 554 -12.61 13.34 -8.99
CA VAL A 554 -12.50 14.58 -9.76
C VAL A 554 -12.93 14.31 -11.19
N TYR A 555 -13.86 15.10 -11.71
CA TYR A 555 -14.30 15.05 -13.09
C TYR A 555 -13.83 16.29 -13.81
N GLN A 556 -13.12 16.13 -14.92
CA GLN A 556 -12.92 17.22 -15.86
C GLN A 556 -14.25 17.55 -16.56
N VAL A 557 -14.64 18.83 -16.56
CA VAL A 557 -15.88 19.29 -17.18
C VAL A 557 -15.68 20.34 -18.26
N GLU A 558 -14.50 20.96 -18.33
CA GLU A 558 -14.09 21.83 -19.44
C GLU A 558 -12.79 21.33 -20.08
N ASP A 559 -12.65 21.58 -21.38
CA ASP A 559 -11.48 21.16 -22.16
C ASP A 559 -10.20 21.88 -21.69
N ILE A 560 -9.11 21.12 -21.50
CA ILE A 560 -7.77 21.71 -21.28
C ILE A 560 -7.05 21.73 -22.62
N ILE A 561 -6.67 22.92 -23.09
CA ILE A 561 -6.12 23.13 -24.43
C ILE A 561 -4.60 23.35 -24.36
N THR A 562 -3.81 22.43 -24.91
CA THR A 562 -2.35 22.57 -25.04
C THR A 562 -1.97 23.01 -26.47
N GLU A 563 -0.68 23.28 -26.72
CA GLU A 563 -0.22 23.61 -28.08
C GLU A 563 -0.33 22.42 -29.06
N SER A 564 -0.25 21.19 -28.53
CA SER A 564 -0.19 19.94 -29.29
C SER A 564 -1.52 19.18 -29.34
N LYS A 565 -2.33 19.24 -28.27
CA LYS A 565 -3.60 18.49 -28.14
C LYS A 565 -4.64 19.18 -27.26
N THR A 566 -5.81 18.55 -27.13
CA THR A 566 -6.86 18.94 -26.19
C THR A 566 -7.13 17.76 -25.28
N ILE A 567 -6.92 17.94 -23.98
CA ILE A 567 -7.19 16.94 -22.96
C ILE A 567 -8.66 17.02 -22.58
N LYS A 568 -9.34 15.88 -22.56
CA LYS A 568 -10.79 15.77 -22.35
C LYS A 568 -11.12 14.51 -21.57
N GLY A 569 -12.16 14.58 -20.76
CA GLY A 569 -12.77 13.41 -20.13
C GLY A 569 -11.94 12.80 -19.01
N LEU A 570 -10.98 13.53 -18.42
CA LEU A 570 -10.26 13.04 -17.24
C LEU A 570 -11.24 12.76 -16.10
N VAL A 571 -11.05 11.62 -15.44
CA VAL A 571 -11.78 11.24 -14.23
C VAL A 571 -10.77 10.73 -13.22
N MET A 572 -10.37 11.57 -12.26
CA MET A 572 -9.44 11.16 -11.22
C MET A 572 -10.15 10.51 -10.05
N ASN A 573 -9.90 9.23 -9.85
CA ASN A 573 -10.50 8.42 -8.78
C ASN A 573 -9.50 7.46 -8.13
N ASP A 574 -8.23 7.49 -8.54
CA ASP A 574 -7.17 6.71 -7.93
C ASP A 574 -6.43 7.52 -6.86
N PHE A 575 -6.33 6.99 -5.65
CA PHE A 575 -5.78 7.71 -4.51
C PHE A 575 -4.26 7.49 -4.44
N ALA A 576 -3.49 8.53 -4.78
CA ALA A 576 -2.03 8.49 -4.79
C ALA A 576 -1.39 8.81 -3.43
N GLY A 577 -2.14 9.44 -2.52
CA GLY A 577 -1.65 9.76 -1.18
C GLY A 577 -2.37 10.92 -0.51
N GLU A 578 -2.02 11.15 0.76
CA GLU A 578 -2.55 12.24 1.57
C GLU A 578 -1.41 12.97 2.25
N ARG A 579 -1.51 14.30 2.32
CA ARG A 579 -0.61 15.18 3.08
C ARG A 579 -1.39 15.83 4.19
N ARG A 580 -1.03 15.54 5.45
CA ARG A 580 -1.65 16.13 6.64
C ARG A 580 -0.72 17.21 7.17
N LEU A 581 -0.99 18.45 6.77
CA LEU A 581 -0.16 19.59 7.12
C LEU A 581 0.03 19.69 8.64
N LEU A 582 1.29 19.85 9.05
CA LEU A 582 1.76 19.87 10.45
C LEU A 582 1.58 18.56 11.24
N VAL A 583 0.65 17.67 10.88
CA VAL A 583 0.52 16.35 11.51
C VAL A 583 1.70 15.47 11.11
N ASP A 584 2.04 15.47 9.81
CA ASP A 584 3.13 14.66 9.25
C ASP A 584 4.53 15.12 9.72
N ASP A 585 4.62 16.29 10.37
CA ASP A 585 5.85 16.81 10.98
C ASP A 585 6.12 16.22 12.38
N PHE A 586 5.18 15.45 12.94
CA PHE A 586 5.36 14.72 14.19
C PHE A 586 5.86 13.30 13.92
N ASN A 587 6.80 12.84 14.75
CA ASN A 587 7.08 11.43 14.90
C ASN A 587 5.98 10.75 15.71
N THR A 588 5.79 9.45 15.51
CA THR A 588 4.84 8.66 16.30
C THR A 588 5.51 7.44 16.91
N GLY A 589 5.02 7.02 18.07
CA GLY A 589 5.56 5.88 18.77
C GLY A 589 4.60 5.27 19.78
N THR A 590 5.00 4.11 20.32
CA THR A 590 4.31 3.46 21.42
C THR A 590 5.31 3.01 22.47
N LYS A 591 4.90 3.03 23.74
CA LYS A 591 5.68 2.52 24.87
C LYS A 591 4.77 1.77 25.83
N THR A 592 5.27 0.67 26.35
CA THR A 592 4.57 -0.14 27.35
C THR A 592 5.30 -0.06 28.68
N TYR A 593 4.59 0.35 29.71
CA TYR A 593 5.07 0.36 31.09
C TYR A 593 4.20 -0.58 31.90
N GLU A 594 4.82 -1.63 32.44
CA GLU A 594 4.14 -2.78 33.04
C GLU A 594 3.15 -3.41 32.06
N ASP A 595 1.84 -3.27 32.30
CA ASP A 595 0.76 -3.81 31.45
C ASP A 595 0.01 -2.70 30.68
N THR A 596 0.51 -1.46 30.71
CA THR A 596 -0.14 -0.29 30.09
C THR A 596 0.66 0.20 28.90
N THR A 597 0.05 0.18 27.72
CA THR A 597 0.63 0.76 26.49
C THR A 597 0.04 2.14 26.23
N LEU A 598 0.91 3.12 26.01
CA LEU A 598 0.55 4.45 25.54
C LEU A 598 1.13 4.66 24.14
N ALA A 599 0.35 5.26 23.26
CA ALA A 599 0.86 5.84 22.02
C ALA A 599 1.29 7.29 22.29
N TYR A 600 2.10 7.86 21.43
CA TYR A 600 2.45 9.29 21.49
C TYR A 600 2.82 9.81 20.10
N ALA A 601 2.57 11.10 19.90
CA ALA A 601 3.18 11.89 18.85
C ALA A 601 4.17 12.87 19.46
N ASP A 602 5.31 13.11 18.82
CA ASP A 602 6.31 14.05 19.30
C ASP A 602 7.00 14.85 18.19
N TYR A 603 7.35 16.08 18.51
CA TYR A 603 8.10 16.99 17.66
C TYR A 603 9.39 17.42 18.35
N SER A 604 10.48 17.35 17.61
CA SER A 604 11.79 17.87 18.03
C SER A 604 12.07 19.20 17.32
N PRO A 605 12.42 20.26 18.06
CA PRO A 605 12.81 21.53 17.47
C PRO A 605 14.11 21.40 16.66
N PRO A 606 14.42 22.36 15.77
CA PRO A 606 15.71 22.42 15.09
C PRO A 606 16.88 22.44 16.09
N GLU A 607 17.98 21.76 15.78
CA GLU A 607 19.18 21.73 16.64
C GLU A 607 19.71 23.15 16.91
N ASP A 608 19.95 23.46 18.19
CA ASP A 608 20.61 24.68 18.64
C ASP A 608 21.71 24.41 19.70
N ASP A 609 22.37 25.47 20.19
CA ASP A 609 23.48 25.36 21.16
C ASP A 609 22.98 25.28 22.63
N GLY A 610 21.66 25.27 22.85
CA GLY A 610 20.98 25.46 24.12
C GLY A 610 20.44 24.17 24.77
N LYS A 611 19.51 24.37 25.70
CA LYS A 611 18.61 23.32 26.22
C LYS A 611 17.20 23.84 26.02
N ASN A 612 16.34 23.06 25.38
CA ASN A 612 15.03 23.52 24.97
C ASN A 612 13.94 23.02 25.93
N PRO A 613 12.84 23.77 26.14
CA PRO A 613 11.73 23.31 26.97
C PRO A 613 11.05 22.07 26.38
N LEU A 614 10.27 21.39 27.21
CA LEU A 614 9.33 20.35 26.77
C LEU A 614 7.91 20.78 27.13
N PHE A 615 7.04 20.91 26.13
CA PHE A 615 5.61 21.13 26.34
C PHE A 615 4.81 19.86 26.03
N ILE A 616 4.14 19.33 27.06
CA ILE A 616 3.33 18.12 26.97
C ILE A 616 1.87 18.52 26.87
N TRP A 617 1.15 18.01 25.86
CA TRP A 617 -0.28 18.23 25.69
C TRP A 617 -1.09 16.94 25.79
N LEU A 618 -2.06 16.89 26.70
CA LEU A 618 -2.91 15.75 26.95
C LEU A 618 -4.27 15.93 26.27
N HIS A 619 -4.64 14.97 25.44
CA HIS A 619 -5.83 15.03 24.59
C HIS A 619 -7.17 14.94 25.36
N GLY A 620 -8.24 15.46 24.76
CA GLY A 620 -9.62 15.33 25.21
C GLY A 620 -10.19 13.91 25.09
N ALA A 621 -11.40 13.68 25.59
CA ALA A 621 -11.99 12.33 25.60
C ALA A 621 -12.23 11.74 24.20
N GLY A 622 -12.40 12.60 23.19
CA GLY A 622 -12.67 12.15 21.82
C GLY A 622 -11.47 11.53 21.14
N GLU A 623 -10.26 11.86 21.56
CA GLU A 623 -9.02 11.45 20.89
C GLU A 623 -8.38 10.19 21.51
N GLY A 624 -9.13 9.47 22.36
CA GLY A 624 -8.73 8.16 22.85
C GLY A 624 -8.49 7.15 21.73
N GLY A 625 -7.51 6.27 21.87
CA GLY A 625 -7.21 5.27 20.86
C GLY A 625 -5.75 4.87 20.82
N THR A 626 -5.32 4.36 19.67
CA THR A 626 -3.96 3.87 19.44
C THR A 626 -3.25 4.54 18.27
N ASP A 627 -3.93 5.42 17.55
CA ASP A 627 -3.34 6.26 16.51
C ASP A 627 -3.08 7.66 17.08
N PRO A 628 -1.83 8.00 17.42
CA PRO A 628 -1.51 9.27 18.04
C PRO A 628 -1.68 10.46 17.07
N THR A 629 -1.80 10.22 15.77
CA THR A 629 -2.12 11.29 14.81
C THR A 629 -3.54 11.83 15.01
N VAL A 630 -4.45 11.04 15.57
CA VAL A 630 -5.79 11.50 16.01
C VAL A 630 -5.66 12.45 17.19
N ALA A 631 -4.74 12.20 18.13
CA ALA A 631 -4.55 13.05 19.31
C ALA A 631 -4.04 14.45 18.95
N ILE A 632 -3.24 14.57 17.89
CA ILE A 632 -2.73 15.86 17.41
C ILE A 632 -3.57 16.50 16.30
N GLY A 633 -4.31 15.69 15.52
CA GLY A 633 -5.09 16.15 14.37
C GLY A 633 -6.60 16.28 14.63
N GLY A 634 -7.12 15.69 15.71
CA GLY A 634 -8.55 15.78 16.04
C GLY A 634 -8.99 17.17 16.48
N ASN A 635 -8.04 17.95 16.98
CA ASN A 635 -8.12 19.38 17.20
C ASN A 635 -6.74 19.99 16.90
N LYS A 636 -6.55 21.29 17.12
CA LYS A 636 -5.39 22.03 16.58
C LYS A 636 -4.10 21.96 17.42
N VAL A 637 -3.78 20.82 18.04
CA VAL A 637 -2.52 20.63 18.81
C VAL A 637 -1.30 20.92 17.95
N VAL A 638 -1.36 20.54 16.67
CA VAL A 638 -0.29 20.81 15.69
C VAL A 638 0.09 22.28 15.59
N ASN A 639 -0.74 23.23 16.04
CA ASN A 639 -0.36 24.65 16.02
C ASN A 639 0.82 24.95 16.94
N PHE A 640 1.10 24.10 17.94
CA PHE A 640 2.22 24.31 18.87
C PHE A 640 3.60 24.21 18.21
N ILE A 641 3.72 23.60 17.04
CA ILE A 641 5.00 23.49 16.31
C ILE A 641 5.20 24.61 15.28
N THR A 642 4.26 25.53 15.16
CA THR A 642 4.38 26.67 14.24
C THR A 642 5.39 27.68 14.78
N ASP A 643 6.10 28.37 13.88
CA ASP A 643 7.08 29.42 14.23
C ASP A 643 6.50 30.45 15.21
N ASP A 644 5.25 30.89 14.98
CA ASP A 644 4.55 31.87 15.82
C ASP A 644 4.40 31.41 17.28
N ILE A 645 4.17 30.12 17.54
CA ILE A 645 4.09 29.59 18.90
C ILE A 645 5.48 29.27 19.46
N GLN A 646 6.35 28.68 18.63
CA GLN A 646 7.69 28.26 19.03
C GLN A 646 8.59 29.45 19.42
N GLU A 647 8.39 30.64 18.84
CA GLU A 647 9.06 31.88 19.26
C GLU A 647 8.80 32.22 20.73
N HIS A 648 7.63 31.88 21.27
CA HIS A 648 7.27 32.12 22.67
C HIS A 648 7.70 31.01 23.63
N LEU A 649 8.06 29.84 23.11
CA LEU A 649 8.41 28.65 23.89
C LEU A 649 9.91 28.30 23.81
N ASP A 650 10.75 29.22 23.30
CA ASP A 650 12.18 28.99 23.09
C ASP A 650 12.48 27.68 22.32
N ASN A 651 11.77 27.47 21.20
CA ASN A 651 11.86 26.25 20.38
C ASN A 651 11.63 24.98 21.20
N ALA A 652 10.47 24.82 21.84
CA ALA A 652 10.17 23.67 22.69
C ALA A 652 9.94 22.36 21.92
N TYR A 653 10.40 21.25 22.51
CA TYR A 653 9.89 19.92 22.21
C TYR A 653 8.39 19.87 22.50
N ILE A 654 7.61 19.21 21.64
CA ILE A 654 6.19 18.94 21.88
C ILE A 654 5.99 17.45 22.03
N LEU A 655 5.30 17.02 23.10
CA LEU A 655 4.91 15.63 23.32
C LEU A 655 3.40 15.53 23.53
N ALA A 656 2.72 14.73 22.71
CA ALA A 656 1.28 14.47 22.80
C ALA A 656 1.03 12.97 23.03
N PRO A 657 1.02 12.50 24.29
CA PRO A 657 0.67 11.13 24.63
C PRO A 657 -0.81 10.84 24.37
N GLN A 658 -1.13 9.58 24.07
CA GLN A 658 -2.48 9.08 23.85
C GLN A 658 -2.74 7.81 24.67
N THR A 659 -3.89 7.76 25.34
CA THR A 659 -4.36 6.54 26.01
C THR A 659 -5.26 5.70 25.09
N PRO A 660 -5.28 4.37 25.26
CA PRO A 660 -6.22 3.48 24.55
C PRO A 660 -7.70 3.81 24.76
N THR A 661 -8.03 4.48 25.88
CA THR A 661 -9.39 4.89 26.22
C THR A 661 -9.41 6.37 26.60
N MET A 662 -9.49 6.69 27.90
CA MET A 662 -9.61 8.04 28.42
C MET A 662 -8.78 8.17 29.69
N TRP A 663 -8.12 9.33 29.87
CA TRP A 663 -7.38 9.66 31.08
C TRP A 663 -8.23 9.62 32.36
N MET A 664 -9.53 9.88 32.27
CA MET A 664 -10.46 9.83 33.42
C MET A 664 -10.86 8.42 33.86
N ASP A 665 -10.34 7.35 33.24
CA ASP A 665 -10.55 5.99 33.71
C ASP A 665 -9.84 5.77 35.05
N GLY A 666 -10.59 5.96 36.13
CA GLY A 666 -10.15 5.79 37.51
C GLY A 666 -10.24 4.34 38.02
N PHE A 667 -9.68 4.10 39.20
CA PHE A 667 -9.67 2.77 39.82
C PHE A 667 -11.04 2.34 40.38
N ASP A 668 -11.85 3.30 40.87
CA ASP A 668 -13.18 3.03 41.44
C ASP A 668 -14.30 3.35 40.43
N ARG A 669 -14.20 4.50 39.76
CA ARG A 669 -15.14 4.92 38.71
C ARG A 669 -14.53 5.98 37.80
N PHE A 670 -15.15 6.19 36.65
CA PHE A 670 -14.83 7.31 35.76
C PHE A 670 -14.84 8.65 36.50
N GLY A 671 -13.75 9.42 36.39
CA GLY A 671 -13.59 10.73 37.00
C GLY A 671 -13.63 10.73 38.54
N ASP A 672 -13.04 9.73 39.20
CA ASP A 672 -13.02 9.62 40.67
C ASP A 672 -11.88 10.39 41.36
N GLY A 673 -11.07 11.13 40.62
CA GLY A 673 -9.88 11.83 41.12
C GLY A 673 -8.59 11.01 41.02
N THR A 674 -8.64 9.84 40.38
CA THR A 674 -7.50 8.97 40.03
C THR A 674 -7.50 8.63 38.54
N SER A 675 -6.44 7.98 38.07
CA SER A 675 -6.37 7.41 36.73
C SER A 675 -5.49 6.17 36.70
N ILE A 676 -5.91 5.14 35.97
CA ILE A 676 -5.10 3.94 35.73
C ILE A 676 -3.90 4.21 34.81
N TYR A 677 -3.89 5.33 34.10
CA TYR A 677 -2.83 5.71 33.14
C TYR A 677 -1.75 6.62 33.74
N GLN A 678 -1.96 7.13 34.95
CA GLN A 678 -1.12 8.17 35.55
C GLN A 678 0.35 7.74 35.70
N ASP A 679 0.60 6.54 36.23
CA ASP A 679 1.95 6.03 36.46
C ASP A 679 2.67 5.75 35.12
N ALA A 680 1.96 5.16 34.16
CA ALA A 680 2.49 4.92 32.82
C ALA A 680 2.83 6.23 32.08
N LEU A 681 1.98 7.27 32.22
CA LEU A 681 2.24 8.59 31.66
C LEU A 681 3.48 9.23 32.31
N LYS A 682 3.63 9.13 33.63
CA LYS A 682 4.82 9.67 34.31
C LYS A 682 6.10 9.00 33.82
N LEU A 683 6.09 7.67 33.69
CA LEU A 683 7.22 6.90 33.18
C LEU A 683 7.53 7.21 31.71
N LEU A 684 6.49 7.41 30.88
CA LEU A 684 6.66 7.86 29.50
C LEU A 684 7.40 9.20 29.43
N ILE A 685 6.97 10.18 30.23
CA ILE A 685 7.59 11.50 30.26
C ILE A 685 9.05 11.41 30.75
N GLU A 686 9.33 10.63 31.79
CA GLU A 686 10.70 10.44 32.29
C GLU A 686 11.61 9.78 31.25
N ASP A 687 11.13 8.71 30.59
CA ASP A 687 11.86 8.03 29.53
C ASP A 687 12.08 8.97 28.33
N TYR A 688 11.09 9.78 27.96
CA TYR A 688 11.24 10.75 26.87
C TYR A 688 12.29 11.81 27.20
N VAL A 689 12.28 12.37 28.41
CA VAL A 689 13.29 13.35 28.86
C VAL A 689 14.68 12.73 28.97
N GLU A 690 14.80 11.50 29.48
CA GLU A 690 16.09 10.80 29.59
C GLU A 690 16.73 10.53 28.20
N ASN A 691 15.90 10.20 27.21
CA ASN A 691 16.36 9.90 25.84
C ASN A 691 16.59 11.16 24.98
N ASN A 692 16.10 12.32 25.40
CA ASN A 692 16.31 13.60 24.72
C ASN A 692 17.12 14.53 25.63
N PRO A 693 18.47 14.37 25.69
CA PRO A 693 19.31 15.11 26.61
C PRO A 693 19.30 16.62 26.37
N ASP A 694 18.76 17.07 25.23
CA ASP A 694 18.56 18.46 24.86
C ASP A 694 17.42 19.15 25.63
N ILE A 695 16.52 18.39 26.23
CA ILE A 695 15.43 18.95 27.03
C ILE A 695 15.99 19.56 28.32
N ASP A 696 15.56 20.78 28.64
CA ASP A 696 15.81 21.43 29.93
C ASP A 696 14.90 20.81 31.01
N PRO A 697 15.44 20.06 31.99
CA PRO A 697 14.63 19.42 33.02
C PRO A 697 13.94 20.42 33.96
N ASN A 698 14.32 21.71 33.93
CA ASN A 698 13.67 22.76 34.71
C ASN A 698 12.53 23.45 33.95
N ARG A 699 12.35 23.16 32.66
CA ARG A 699 11.34 23.78 31.79
C ARG A 699 10.48 22.70 31.12
N ILE A 700 9.85 21.88 31.95
CA ILE A 700 8.85 20.89 31.53
C ILE A 700 7.46 21.42 31.87
N TYR A 701 6.65 21.65 30.83
CA TYR A 701 5.31 22.20 30.91
C TYR A 701 4.27 21.14 30.64
N LEU A 702 3.11 21.22 31.30
CA LEU A 702 2.01 20.28 31.12
C LEU A 702 0.69 20.99 30.86
N GLY A 703 0.03 20.67 29.76
CA GLY A 703 -1.30 21.15 29.43
C GLY A 703 -2.21 20.05 28.93
N GLY A 704 -3.48 20.37 28.82
CA GLY A 704 -4.46 19.47 28.23
C GLY A 704 -5.86 20.02 28.34
N ASP A 705 -6.75 19.49 27.49
CA ASP A 705 -8.14 19.91 27.42
C ASP A 705 -9.09 18.83 27.97
N SER A 706 -10.17 19.25 28.63
CA SER A 706 -11.26 18.38 29.07
C SER A 706 -10.77 17.16 29.88
N ASN A 707 -10.74 15.98 29.27
CA ASN A 707 -10.22 14.74 29.82
C ASN A 707 -8.72 14.80 30.11
N GLY A 708 -7.94 15.39 29.20
CA GLY A 708 -6.52 15.69 29.40
C GLY A 708 -6.31 16.85 30.38
N GLY A 709 -7.25 17.80 30.47
CA GLY A 709 -7.26 18.82 31.52
C GLY A 709 -7.40 18.20 32.92
N TYR A 710 -8.25 17.17 33.06
CA TYR A 710 -8.35 16.38 34.29
C TYR A 710 -7.02 15.70 34.65
N MET A 711 -6.35 15.05 33.69
CA MET A 711 -5.05 14.42 33.94
C MET A 711 -3.95 15.44 34.26
N THR A 712 -3.97 16.59 33.60
CA THR A 712 -3.08 17.72 33.93
C THR A 712 -3.20 18.06 35.41
N MET A 713 -4.42 18.19 35.93
CA MET A 713 -4.65 18.43 37.36
C MET A 713 -4.13 17.30 38.26
N LEU A 714 -4.28 16.03 37.88
CA LEU A 714 -3.74 14.91 38.65
C LEU A 714 -2.21 14.91 38.70
N MET A 715 -1.57 15.12 37.55
CA MET A 715 -0.12 15.13 37.42
C MET A 715 0.49 16.29 38.22
N LEU A 716 -0.09 17.49 38.14
CA LEU A 716 0.37 18.63 38.94
C LEU A 716 0.14 18.43 40.44
N ARG A 717 -0.97 17.79 40.83
CA ARG A 717 -1.28 17.49 42.25
C ARG A 717 -0.31 16.47 42.84
N ASP A 718 0.02 15.42 42.10
CA ASP A 718 0.73 14.25 42.62
C ASP A 718 2.25 14.31 42.34
N TYR A 719 2.67 15.12 41.37
CA TYR A 719 4.07 15.38 41.03
C TYR A 719 4.41 16.90 41.02
N PRO A 720 4.11 17.63 42.11
CA PRO A 720 4.14 19.10 42.13
C PRO A 720 5.54 19.72 42.01
N ASP A 721 6.60 18.91 42.07
CA ASP A 721 7.99 19.35 41.99
C ASP A 721 8.66 18.95 40.64
N TYR A 722 7.89 18.41 39.68
CA TYR A 722 8.40 17.93 38.37
C TYR A 722 8.09 18.89 37.22
N PHE A 723 6.95 19.58 37.25
CA PHE A 723 6.51 20.47 36.18
C PHE A 723 6.73 21.93 36.56
N ALA A 724 7.27 22.72 35.62
CA ALA A 724 7.51 24.14 35.79
C ALA A 724 6.22 24.95 35.76
N ALA A 725 5.23 24.53 34.97
CA ALA A 725 3.92 25.18 34.89
C ALA A 725 2.84 24.28 34.26
N GLY A 726 1.58 24.66 34.48
CA GLY A 726 0.40 23.94 34.03
C GLY A 726 -0.62 24.78 33.26
N ILE A 727 -1.20 24.23 32.18
CA ILE A 727 -2.36 24.81 31.46
C ILE A 727 -3.54 23.81 31.43
N PRO A 728 -4.30 23.68 32.53
CA PRO A 728 -5.53 22.89 32.54
C PRO A 728 -6.65 23.66 31.82
N THR A 729 -7.12 23.11 30.70
CA THR A 729 -8.15 23.74 29.87
C THR A 729 -9.47 22.99 29.99
N CYS A 730 -10.54 23.71 30.26
CA CYS A 730 -11.88 23.19 30.58
C CYS A 730 -11.85 21.89 31.40
N GLU A 731 -11.03 21.88 32.45
CA GLU A 731 -10.64 20.67 33.16
C GLU A 731 -11.81 20.06 33.95
N ALA A 732 -11.87 18.72 33.96
CA ALA A 732 -13.01 17.96 34.45
C ALA A 732 -12.88 17.43 35.90
N LEU A 733 -11.84 17.81 36.65
CA LEU A 733 -11.65 17.39 38.04
C LEU A 733 -12.58 18.18 38.96
N GLN A 734 -13.53 17.48 39.57
CA GLN A 734 -14.43 18.11 40.54
C GLN A 734 -13.64 18.61 41.75
N ASP A 735 -13.86 19.87 42.15
CA ASP A 735 -13.14 20.49 43.27
C ASP A 735 -13.35 19.73 44.58
N ASP A 736 -14.50 19.08 44.76
CA ASP A 736 -14.81 18.28 45.95
C ASP A 736 -13.96 17.01 46.11
N LEU A 737 -13.27 16.60 45.04
CA LEU A 737 -12.28 15.51 45.04
C LEU A 737 -10.87 16.03 45.38
N ILE A 738 -10.63 17.34 45.35
CA ILE A 738 -9.33 17.94 45.67
C ILE A 738 -9.27 18.26 47.16
N THR A 739 -8.47 17.48 47.89
CA THR A 739 -8.26 17.71 49.33
C THR A 739 -7.46 19.00 49.57
N ASP A 740 -7.49 19.53 50.79
CA ASP A 740 -6.68 20.70 51.14
C ASP A 740 -5.17 20.45 51.01
N GLU A 741 -4.74 19.20 51.14
CA GLU A 741 -3.37 18.76 50.84
C GLU A 741 -3.12 18.77 49.34
N GLY A 742 -4.06 18.29 48.53
CA GLY A 742 -3.99 18.38 47.07
C GLY A 742 -3.90 19.82 46.56
N ILE A 743 -4.70 20.74 47.11
CA ILE A 743 -4.57 22.18 46.82
C ILE A 743 -3.19 22.72 47.22
N ALA A 744 -2.65 22.28 48.37
CA ALA A 744 -1.32 22.70 48.79
C ALA A 744 -0.21 22.16 47.86
N SER A 745 -0.40 20.98 47.26
CA SER A 745 0.50 20.46 46.23
C SER A 745 0.38 21.26 44.94
N LEU A 746 -0.84 21.46 44.42
CA LEU A 746 -1.10 22.25 43.21
C LEU A 746 -0.54 23.68 43.31
N ALA A 747 -0.64 24.31 44.49
CA ALA A 747 -0.14 25.66 44.75
C ALA A 747 1.39 25.82 44.61
N LYS A 748 2.14 24.73 44.46
CA LYS A 748 3.59 24.77 44.20
C LYS A 748 3.93 25.01 42.74
N THR A 749 3.01 24.73 41.82
CA THR A 749 3.22 24.88 40.38
C THR A 749 2.40 26.08 39.89
N PRO A 750 3.00 27.02 39.13
CA PRO A 750 2.27 28.04 38.40
C PRO A 750 1.20 27.42 37.48
N ILE A 751 -0.04 27.92 37.53
CA ILE A 751 -1.17 27.36 36.76
C ILE A 751 -1.95 28.48 36.06
N TRP A 752 -2.21 28.33 34.77
CA TRP A 752 -3.16 29.18 34.03
C TRP A 752 -4.34 28.37 33.51
N PHE A 753 -5.51 28.58 34.12
CA PHE A 753 -6.75 27.95 33.69
C PHE A 753 -7.41 28.66 32.52
N VAL A 754 -7.96 27.90 31.57
CA VAL A 754 -8.77 28.44 30.46
C VAL A 754 -10.12 27.70 30.41
N HIS A 755 -11.22 28.44 30.39
CA HIS A 755 -12.58 27.86 30.35
C HIS A 755 -13.59 28.85 29.75
N ALA A 756 -14.73 28.37 29.25
CA ALA A 756 -15.89 29.21 28.94
C ALA A 756 -17.05 29.01 29.93
N LYS A 757 -17.76 30.08 30.27
CA LYS A 757 -18.91 30.07 31.19
C LYS A 757 -20.13 29.33 30.64
N ASN A 758 -20.24 29.25 29.31
CA ASN A 758 -21.30 28.53 28.62
C ASN A 758 -20.94 27.06 28.34
N ASP A 759 -19.83 26.54 28.90
CA ASP A 759 -19.51 25.12 28.82
C ASP A 759 -20.62 24.30 29.53
N THR A 760 -21.31 23.48 28.73
CA THR A 760 -22.39 22.60 29.21
C THR A 760 -21.95 21.16 29.44
N THR A 761 -20.70 20.83 29.09
CA THR A 761 -20.12 19.50 29.25
C THR A 761 -19.40 19.42 30.60
N VAL A 762 -18.57 20.41 30.89
CA VAL A 762 -17.85 20.54 32.17
C VAL A 762 -18.22 21.88 32.81
N ASP A 763 -19.05 21.84 33.87
CA ASP A 763 -19.53 23.06 34.53
C ASP A 763 -18.40 23.73 35.32
N PRO A 764 -17.93 24.92 34.91
CA PRO A 764 -16.81 25.59 35.58
C PRO A 764 -17.12 25.95 37.04
N LYS A 765 -18.39 25.97 37.46
CA LYS A 765 -18.78 26.26 38.85
C LYS A 765 -18.50 25.11 39.82
N THR A 766 -18.27 23.90 39.32
CA THR A 766 -17.96 22.73 40.17
C THR A 766 -16.54 22.22 39.97
N THR A 767 -15.80 22.73 38.98
CA THR A 767 -14.40 22.36 38.70
C THR A 767 -13.47 23.57 38.87
N VAL A 768 -13.25 24.35 37.82
CA VAL A 768 -12.17 25.33 37.74
C VAL A 768 -12.33 26.54 38.67
N ILE A 769 -13.54 27.11 38.79
CA ILE A 769 -13.78 28.33 39.57
C ILE A 769 -13.49 28.10 41.06
N PRO A 770 -14.08 27.10 41.73
CA PRO A 770 -13.78 26.86 43.14
C PRO A 770 -12.31 26.44 43.37
N THR A 771 -11.71 25.67 42.45
CA THR A 771 -10.29 25.29 42.54
C THR A 771 -9.37 26.51 42.46
N TYR A 772 -9.61 27.40 41.50
CA TYR A 772 -8.91 28.67 41.34
C TYR A 772 -9.00 29.54 42.60
N GLU A 773 -10.20 29.70 43.17
CA GLU A 773 -10.40 30.47 44.39
C GLU A 773 -9.58 29.90 45.57
N ARG A 774 -9.55 28.56 45.71
CA ARG A 774 -8.78 27.88 46.77
C ARG A 774 -7.26 28.02 46.57
N LEU A 775 -6.78 28.01 45.34
CA LEU A 775 -5.37 28.25 45.01
C LEU A 775 -4.97 29.70 45.27
N LEU A 776 -5.81 30.66 44.87
CA LEU A 776 -5.60 32.08 45.13
C LEU A 776 -5.55 32.38 46.65
N ASP A 777 -6.44 31.75 47.44
CA ASP A 777 -6.45 31.87 48.90
C ASP A 777 -5.16 31.32 49.57
N LYS A 778 -4.45 30.40 48.89
CA LYS A 778 -3.15 29.88 49.32
C LYS A 778 -1.97 30.74 48.88
N GLY A 779 -2.21 31.78 48.07
CA GLY A 779 -1.17 32.61 47.48
C GLY A 779 -0.39 31.89 46.38
N ALA A 780 -1.00 30.92 45.71
CA ALA A 780 -0.43 30.28 44.52
C ALA A 780 -0.26 31.31 43.39
N ASP A 781 0.70 31.07 42.52
CA ASP A 781 0.75 31.75 41.22
C ASP A 781 -0.28 31.11 40.30
N VAL A 782 -1.43 31.77 40.15
CA VAL A 782 -2.57 31.22 39.42
C VAL A 782 -3.28 32.28 38.62
N HIS A 783 -3.57 31.97 37.36
CA HIS A 783 -4.33 32.80 36.43
C HIS A 783 -5.58 32.07 35.93
N ILE A 784 -6.59 32.82 35.51
CA ILE A 784 -7.79 32.26 34.88
C ILE A 784 -8.30 33.14 33.75
N SER A 785 -8.50 32.55 32.59
CA SER A 785 -9.16 33.14 31.42
C SER A 785 -10.53 32.50 31.24
N LEU A 786 -11.55 33.18 31.78
CA LEU A 786 -12.93 32.70 31.80
C LEU A 786 -13.83 33.47 30.81
N TYR A 787 -13.98 32.91 29.61
CA TYR A 787 -14.72 33.52 28.50
C TYR A 787 -16.23 33.36 28.65
N ASP A 788 -17.04 34.26 28.07
CA ASP A 788 -18.50 34.10 28.10
C ASP A 788 -18.98 32.98 27.15
N ASN A 789 -18.36 32.88 25.97
CA ASN A 789 -18.56 31.87 24.93
C ASN A 789 -17.28 31.63 24.11
N VAL A 790 -17.30 30.59 23.27
CA VAL A 790 -16.19 30.23 22.36
C VAL A 790 -16.58 30.65 20.95
N VAL A 791 -15.83 31.56 20.33
CA VAL A 791 -16.13 32.13 19.01
C VAL A 791 -14.92 32.13 18.10
N ASP A 792 -15.15 32.08 16.79
CA ASP A 792 -14.11 32.29 15.78
C ASP A 792 -13.51 33.69 15.91
N LYS A 793 -12.19 33.77 15.99
CA LYS A 793 -11.46 35.04 16.02
C LYS A 793 -10.66 35.30 14.75
N THR A 794 -10.57 34.31 13.88
CA THR A 794 -9.88 34.44 12.58
C THR A 794 -10.65 35.37 11.65
N GLY A 795 -11.98 35.47 11.81
CA GLY A 795 -12.87 36.21 10.94
C GLY A 795 -13.20 35.45 9.65
N LEU A 796 -12.78 34.18 9.55
CA LEU A 796 -13.04 33.32 8.39
C LEU A 796 -14.46 32.74 8.43
N TYR A 797 -15.03 32.58 9.62
CA TYR A 797 -16.31 31.91 9.80
C TYR A 797 -17.31 32.83 10.52
N THR A 798 -18.43 33.09 9.87
CA THR A 798 -19.53 33.87 10.43
C THR A 798 -20.83 33.09 10.44
N ASP A 799 -21.73 33.44 11.35
CA ASP A 799 -23.11 32.97 11.33
C ASP A 799 -23.94 33.63 10.20
N GLU A 800 -25.25 33.31 10.15
CA GLU A 800 -26.17 33.87 9.15
C GLU A 800 -26.35 35.40 9.25
N ASN A 801 -26.00 36.01 10.39
CA ASN A 801 -26.10 37.45 10.64
C ASN A 801 -24.79 38.19 10.35
N GLY A 802 -23.71 37.46 10.06
CA GLY A 802 -22.37 38.01 9.87
C GLY A 802 -21.61 38.23 11.18
N ASP A 803 -22.12 37.73 12.30
CA ASP A 803 -21.39 37.69 13.57
C ASP A 803 -20.38 36.52 13.57
N PRO A 804 -19.29 36.57 14.34
CA PRO A 804 -18.33 35.46 14.41
C PRO A 804 -19.01 34.14 14.78
N TYR A 805 -18.59 33.05 14.13
CA TYR A 805 -19.17 31.73 14.38
C TYR A 805 -18.95 31.30 15.84
N GLU A 806 -20.02 30.92 16.55
CA GLU A 806 -19.95 30.43 17.93
C GLU A 806 -19.79 28.90 17.93
N TYR A 807 -18.68 28.41 18.49
CA TYR A 807 -18.42 27.00 18.75
C TYR A 807 -19.13 26.53 20.02
N MET A 808 -19.13 25.22 20.28
CA MET A 808 -19.57 24.70 21.58
C MET A 808 -18.75 25.34 22.70
N GLY A 809 -19.42 25.79 23.77
CA GLY A 809 -18.74 26.40 24.93
C GLY A 809 -17.66 25.53 25.56
N HIS A 810 -17.75 24.20 25.39
CA HIS A 810 -16.72 23.27 25.85
C HIS A 810 -15.38 23.44 25.14
N PHE A 811 -15.35 23.96 23.90
CA PHE A 811 -14.16 23.99 23.04
C PHE A 811 -13.19 25.14 23.38
N SER A 812 -13.08 25.49 24.66
CA SER A 812 -12.25 26.63 25.10
C SER A 812 -10.74 26.44 24.83
N TRP A 813 -10.31 25.22 24.51
CA TRP A 813 -8.96 24.90 24.01
C TRP A 813 -8.62 25.60 22.70
N ILE A 814 -9.60 25.98 21.88
CA ILE A 814 -9.38 26.78 20.66
C ILE A 814 -8.56 28.04 20.98
N TYR A 815 -8.84 28.68 22.10
CA TYR A 815 -8.11 29.88 22.52
C TYR A 815 -6.67 29.56 22.92
N VAL A 816 -6.41 28.40 23.53
CA VAL A 816 -5.04 28.01 23.90
C VAL A 816 -4.21 27.71 22.66
N TYR A 817 -4.74 26.94 21.71
CA TYR A 817 -4.04 26.64 20.46
C TYR A 817 -3.67 27.88 19.67
N ASN A 818 -4.49 28.94 19.75
CA ASN A 818 -4.27 30.21 19.07
C ASN A 818 -3.57 31.27 19.95
N ASN A 819 -3.01 30.91 21.11
CA ASN A 819 -2.32 31.83 22.04
C ASN A 819 -3.13 33.08 22.43
N ASP A 820 -4.46 32.93 22.52
CA ASP A 820 -5.40 34.03 22.77
C ASP A 820 -5.48 34.54 24.23
N PRO A 821 -5.34 33.68 25.26
CA PRO A 821 -5.44 34.14 26.64
C PRO A 821 -4.30 35.10 26.96
N THR A 822 -4.65 36.24 27.55
CA THR A 822 -3.70 37.26 27.98
C THR A 822 -4.02 37.70 29.41
N THR A 823 -2.99 38.08 30.16
CA THR A 823 -3.12 38.64 31.51
C THR A 823 -2.11 39.77 31.68
N ILE A 824 -2.26 40.56 32.76
CA ILE A 824 -1.32 41.63 33.08
C ILE A 824 -0.38 41.17 34.19
N ILE A 825 0.91 41.05 33.87
CA ILE A 825 1.98 40.73 34.82
C ILE A 825 2.98 41.89 34.78
N ASP A 826 3.33 42.43 35.95
CA ASP A 826 4.22 43.59 36.09
C ASP A 826 3.88 44.82 35.23
N GLY A 827 2.61 44.95 34.83
CA GLY A 827 2.10 46.06 34.03
C GLY A 827 2.16 45.85 32.53
N GLU A 828 2.66 44.70 32.06
CA GLU A 828 2.71 44.30 30.67
C GLU A 828 1.64 43.24 30.37
N SER A 829 1.09 43.28 29.15
CA SER A 829 0.14 42.27 28.68
C SER A 829 0.92 41.10 28.13
N ILE A 830 0.83 39.96 28.79
CA ILE A 830 1.56 38.73 28.45
C ILE A 830 0.54 37.69 27.99
N SER A 831 0.84 37.01 26.88
CA SER A 831 0.05 35.89 26.36
C SER A 831 0.30 34.61 27.15
N ILE A 832 -0.56 33.59 26.97
CA ILE A 832 -0.40 32.33 27.68
C ILE A 832 0.89 31.59 27.30
N MET A 833 1.31 31.65 26.04
CA MET A 833 2.56 31.01 25.60
C MET A 833 3.79 31.79 26.07
N GLU A 834 3.77 33.13 26.02
CA GLU A 834 4.84 33.95 26.60
C GLU A 834 5.00 33.67 28.10
N TRP A 835 3.89 33.66 28.84
CA TRP A 835 3.90 33.33 30.26
C TRP A 835 4.42 31.93 30.52
N LEU A 836 4.08 30.95 29.67
CA LEU A 836 4.53 29.57 29.82
C LEU A 836 6.04 29.44 29.61
N GLY A 837 6.57 30.07 28.56
CA GLY A 837 8.01 30.07 28.24
C GLY A 837 8.88 30.72 29.33
N ASP A 838 8.32 31.68 30.07
CA ASP A 838 8.99 32.34 31.20
C ASP A 838 9.08 31.44 32.46
N GLN A 839 8.38 30.30 32.51
CA GLN A 839 8.34 29.45 33.71
C GLN A 839 9.56 28.53 33.79
N THR A 840 10.10 28.41 35.00
CA THR A 840 11.16 27.46 35.36
C THR A 840 10.90 26.88 36.74
N LEU A 841 11.28 25.62 36.97
CA LEU A 841 11.33 25.06 38.32
C LEU A 841 12.25 25.93 39.20
N ALA A 842 11.77 26.28 40.39
CA ALA A 842 12.55 27.05 41.34
C ALA A 842 13.80 26.27 41.77
N GLU A 843 14.99 26.90 41.76
CA GLU A 843 16.21 26.26 42.28
C GLU A 843 15.97 25.82 43.73
N ASN A 844 15.97 24.50 43.95
CA ASN A 844 16.06 23.94 45.29
C ASN A 844 17.39 24.41 45.89
N ASN A 845 17.33 25.46 46.70
CA ASN A 845 18.39 25.94 47.58
C ASN A 845 18.72 24.83 48.61
N THR A 846 19.37 23.77 48.15
CA THR A 846 20.07 22.81 48.98
C THR A 846 21.34 23.51 49.41
N GLY A 847 21.26 24.17 50.56
CA GLY A 847 22.40 24.82 51.18
C GLY A 847 23.52 23.80 51.40
N ASP A 848 24.52 23.82 50.53
CA ASP A 848 25.80 23.18 50.75
C ASP A 848 26.74 24.24 51.34
N GLU A 849 26.81 24.29 52.68
CA GLU A 849 27.89 24.97 53.38
C GLU A 849 29.21 24.27 53.05
N SER A 850 29.90 24.66 51.97
CA SER A 850 31.35 24.44 51.88
C SER A 850 32.11 25.46 51.01
N ASN A 851 32.79 26.37 51.72
CA ASN A 851 34.05 27.03 51.34
C ASN A 851 34.16 27.75 49.98
N GLU A 852 33.72 29.00 49.93
CA GLU A 852 34.39 30.00 49.09
C GLU A 852 35.62 30.57 49.79
N ASN A 853 36.80 30.22 49.28
CA ASN A 853 38.00 31.04 49.39
C ASN A 853 38.25 31.60 47.98
N GLY A 854 38.04 32.90 47.83
CA GLY A 854 37.81 33.52 46.54
C GLY A 854 39.00 33.63 45.59
N SER A 855 38.68 34.05 44.37
CA SER A 855 39.57 34.90 43.59
C SER A 855 38.74 35.83 42.69
N VAL A 856 38.96 37.11 42.93
CA VAL A 856 38.62 38.27 42.11
C VAL A 856 39.16 38.13 40.68
N ASN A 857 38.36 38.56 39.69
CA ASN A 857 38.73 39.31 38.48
C ASN A 857 37.39 39.77 37.88
N ASN A 858 36.89 40.99 38.16
CA ASN A 858 37.20 42.23 37.45
C ASN A 858 37.58 42.01 35.98
N ASP A 859 36.67 42.33 35.07
CA ASP A 859 36.95 43.36 34.07
C ASP A 859 35.65 44.09 33.69
N GLU A 860 35.74 45.41 33.80
CA GLU A 860 34.75 46.41 33.43
C GLU A 860 34.70 46.54 31.90
N GLU A 861 33.51 46.78 31.34
CA GLU A 861 33.37 47.86 30.36
C GLU A 861 31.96 48.46 30.39
N ILE A 862 31.87 49.65 30.98
CA ILE A 862 30.73 50.56 30.92
C ILE A 862 31.04 51.61 29.86
N VAL A 863 30.13 51.78 28.91
CA VAL A 863 29.86 53.05 28.20
C VAL A 863 28.34 53.06 27.98
N GLY A 864 27.52 54.03 28.37
CA GLY A 864 27.71 55.34 28.93
C GLY A 864 26.58 56.24 28.41
N GLU A 865 25.73 56.76 29.31
CA GLU A 865 24.94 58.01 29.23
C GLU A 865 23.88 58.15 28.09
N GLN A 866 22.68 58.71 28.24
CA GLN A 866 22.18 59.84 29.05
C GLN A 866 20.63 59.85 28.93
N ASP A 867 19.91 59.92 30.05
CA ASP A 867 19.11 61.06 30.56
C ASP A 867 17.76 61.44 29.91
N SER A 868 16.71 61.20 30.70
CA SER A 868 15.69 62.18 31.16
C SER A 868 14.64 62.77 30.20
N ASN A 869 13.37 62.54 30.53
CA ASN A 869 12.48 63.65 30.92
C ASN A 869 11.17 63.16 31.59
N HIS A 870 10.97 63.65 32.81
CA HIS A 870 9.68 63.78 33.49
C HIS A 870 8.76 64.77 32.76
N GLN A 871 7.44 64.56 32.83
CA GLN A 871 6.52 65.57 33.35
C GLN A 871 5.13 65.01 33.67
N ASP A 872 4.74 65.15 34.93
CA ASP A 872 3.40 64.97 35.49
C ASP A 872 2.39 66.03 34.99
N ALA A 873 1.10 65.68 34.97
CA ALA A 873 0.02 66.60 35.36
C ALA A 873 -1.29 65.88 35.75
N ASP A 874 -1.80 66.27 36.91
CA ASP A 874 -3.00 65.87 37.66
C ASP A 874 -4.37 65.90 36.93
N SER A 875 -5.18 64.84 37.16
CA SER A 875 -6.54 64.75 37.82
C SER A 875 -7.60 65.89 37.74
N PRO A 876 -8.90 65.70 38.12
CA PRO A 876 -9.87 64.56 38.04
C PRO A 876 -11.32 65.02 37.62
N ILE A 877 -12.38 64.19 37.90
CA ILE A 877 -13.85 64.51 38.11
C ILE A 877 -14.77 64.38 36.85
N THR A 878 -15.97 63.75 36.77
CA THR A 878 -16.96 63.10 37.69
C THR A 878 -18.01 62.24 36.93
N ASN A 879 -18.71 61.37 37.68
CA ASN A 879 -19.94 60.60 37.41
C ASN A 879 -21.25 61.39 37.18
N GLU A 880 -22.29 60.63 36.79
CA GLU A 880 -23.76 60.86 36.75
C GLU A 880 -24.29 61.32 35.37
N ASP A 881 -25.29 60.68 34.73
CA ASP A 881 -26.62 60.33 35.27
C ASP A 881 -27.39 59.26 34.45
N VAL A 882 -28.42 58.72 35.12
CA VAL A 882 -29.34 57.62 34.74
C VAL A 882 -30.65 58.18 34.11
N GLU A 883 -31.37 57.34 33.32
CA GLU A 883 -32.80 56.98 33.53
C GLU A 883 -33.74 56.92 32.28
N LYS A 884 -34.27 55.70 32.03
CA LYS A 884 -35.62 55.23 31.58
C LYS A 884 -36.33 55.86 30.37
N ASP A 885 -36.89 54.98 29.51
CA ASP A 885 -38.34 54.70 29.55
C ASP A 885 -38.77 53.42 28.83
N LYS A 886 -39.95 52.91 29.23
CA LYS A 886 -40.50 51.56 28.96
C LYS A 886 -41.91 51.68 28.34
N LYS A 887 -42.32 50.64 27.59
CA LYS A 887 -43.71 50.23 27.21
C LYS A 887 -44.37 51.03 26.05
N GLU A 888 -45.28 50.51 25.22
CA GLU A 888 -46.24 49.40 25.38
C GLU A 888 -46.76 48.86 24.02
N LYS A 889 -47.09 47.56 24.00
CA LYS A 889 -48.01 46.78 23.15
C LYS A 889 -49.27 47.48 22.54
N ASP A 890 -49.70 47.05 21.35
CA ASP A 890 -50.87 46.15 21.12
C ASP A 890 -51.25 45.92 19.62
N GLU A 891 -51.62 44.65 19.36
CA GLU A 891 -52.57 44.01 18.42
C GLU A 891 -53.06 44.68 17.11
N ASN A 892 -53.03 43.91 15.99
CA ASN A 892 -54.25 43.69 15.19
C ASN A 892 -54.20 42.47 14.24
N GLU A 893 -55.33 41.78 14.17
CA GLU A 893 -55.67 40.59 13.36
C GLU A 893 -55.86 40.90 11.85
N GLY A 894 -55.74 39.88 10.98
CA GLY A 894 -56.28 40.01 9.62
C GLY A 894 -55.98 38.93 8.57
N LYS A 895 -56.65 37.76 8.69
CA LYS A 895 -57.15 36.85 7.62
C LYS A 895 -56.34 36.65 6.32
N PHE A 896 -55.83 35.41 6.16
CA PHE A 896 -55.40 34.81 4.89
C PHE A 896 -56.59 34.40 4.00
N SER A 897 -56.46 34.65 2.69
CA SER A 897 -57.30 34.07 1.64
C SER A 897 -56.52 33.00 0.87
N GLU A 898 -57.17 31.86 0.64
CA GLU A 898 -56.67 30.74 -0.17
C GLU A 898 -56.25 31.15 -1.59
N LYS A 899 -55.07 30.68 -2.04
CA LYS A 899 -54.87 30.18 -3.41
C LYS A 899 -53.58 29.36 -3.58
N LYS A 900 -53.82 28.08 -3.87
CA LYS A 900 -53.08 27.13 -4.75
C LYS A 900 -51.56 26.97 -4.62
N LEU A 901 -51.21 25.76 -4.15
CA LEU A 901 -49.96 25.02 -4.37
C LEU A 901 -49.55 24.94 -5.86
N PRO A 902 -48.22 24.83 -6.11
CA PRO A 902 -47.70 23.62 -6.73
C PRO A 902 -46.61 22.93 -5.89
N ASN A 903 -46.45 21.65 -6.18
CA ASN A 903 -45.58 20.66 -5.54
C ASN A 903 -44.08 20.96 -5.67
N THR A 904 -43.32 20.78 -4.58
CA THR A 904 -42.02 20.08 -4.55
C THR A 904 -41.73 19.66 -3.11
N ALA A 905 -41.43 18.37 -2.91
CA ALA A 905 -41.10 17.76 -1.62
C ALA A 905 -39.60 17.89 -1.36
N THR A 906 -39.18 18.87 -0.54
CA THR A 906 -37.78 18.94 -0.08
C THR A 906 -37.58 19.77 1.21
N SER A 907 -38.50 19.72 2.18
CA SER A 907 -38.31 20.51 3.42
C SER A 907 -38.71 19.82 4.73
N THR A 908 -38.65 18.48 4.79
CA THR A 908 -38.96 17.74 6.03
C THR A 908 -37.75 17.12 6.73
N PHE A 909 -36.52 17.35 6.25
CA PHE A 909 -35.31 16.77 6.86
C PHE A 909 -34.55 17.70 7.84
N ASN A 910 -34.63 19.03 7.70
CA ASN A 910 -33.81 19.95 8.54
C ASN A 910 -34.34 20.21 9.96
N TYR A 911 -35.55 19.74 10.32
CA TYR A 911 -36.06 19.85 11.69
C TYR A 911 -35.93 18.55 12.51
N LEU A 912 -35.45 17.46 11.91
CA LEU A 912 -35.21 16.19 12.59
C LEU A 912 -33.79 16.08 13.16
N ALA A 913 -32.79 16.71 12.53
CA ALA A 913 -31.39 16.69 12.98
C ALA A 913 -31.18 17.45 14.31
N ILE A 914 -31.76 18.65 14.46
CA ILE A 914 -31.65 19.44 15.69
C ILE A 914 -32.45 18.81 16.85
N GLY A 915 -33.54 18.10 16.55
CA GLY A 915 -34.32 17.37 17.54
C GLY A 915 -33.63 16.11 18.09
N PHE A 916 -32.73 15.50 17.31
CA PHE A 916 -31.99 14.29 17.72
C PHE A 916 -30.86 14.60 18.70
N ILE A 917 -30.20 15.76 18.59
CA ILE A 917 -29.11 16.21 19.46
C ILE A 917 -29.58 16.44 20.91
N VAL A 918 -30.80 16.96 21.09
CA VAL A 918 -31.37 17.18 22.44
C VAL A 918 -31.87 15.88 23.09
N LEU A 919 -32.20 14.85 22.30
CA LEU A 919 -32.63 13.54 22.79
C LEU A 919 -31.47 12.59 23.10
N THR A 920 -30.29 12.78 22.49
CA THR A 920 -29.09 11.95 22.71
C THR A 920 -28.33 12.33 23.99
N ILE A 921 -28.33 13.59 24.39
CA ILE A 921 -27.77 14.02 25.70
C ILE A 921 -28.55 13.39 26.88
N ALA A 922 -29.87 13.21 26.73
CA ALA A 922 -30.67 12.44 27.68
C ALA A 922 -30.33 10.94 27.67
N GLY A 923 -29.90 10.40 26.53
CA GLY A 923 -29.42 9.03 26.35
C GLY A 923 -28.10 8.76 27.05
N VAL A 924 -27.14 9.69 27.00
CA VAL A 924 -25.85 9.61 27.70
C VAL A 924 -26.05 9.64 29.22
N LEU A 925 -26.95 10.48 29.73
CA LEU A 925 -27.33 10.50 31.15
C LEU A 925 -28.05 9.21 31.61
N LEU A 926 -28.82 8.56 30.72
CA LEU A 926 -29.50 7.29 30.99
C LEU A 926 -28.56 6.07 30.93
N TYR A 927 -27.58 6.09 30.03
CA TYR A 927 -26.52 5.09 29.93
C TYR A 927 -25.60 5.13 31.17
N LEU A 928 -25.20 6.33 31.60
CA LEU A 928 -24.39 6.54 32.80
C LEU A 928 -25.13 6.23 34.12
N GLN A 929 -26.46 6.36 34.16
CA GLN A 929 -27.26 5.94 35.33
C GLN A 929 -27.44 4.42 35.44
N ASN A 930 -27.40 3.67 34.33
CA ASN A 930 -27.62 2.22 34.35
C ASN A 930 -26.40 1.39 34.77
N ARG A 931 -25.18 1.93 34.75
CA ARG A 931 -23.99 1.29 35.35
C ARG A 931 -23.94 1.35 36.88
N ARG A 932 -24.84 2.09 37.55
CA ARG A 932 -24.96 2.08 39.03
C ARG A 932 -25.73 0.89 39.60
N LYS A 933 -26.18 -0.05 38.76
CA LYS A 933 -26.84 -1.30 39.18
C LYS A 933 -26.39 -2.46 38.30
N ASN A 934 -25.17 -2.94 38.52
CA ASN A 934 -24.82 -4.37 38.53
C ASN A 934 -23.46 -4.56 39.19
#